data_AF-A0A8J4FMN4-F1
#
_entry.id   AF-A0A8J4FMN4-F1
#
_cell.length_a   1.000
_cell.length_b   1.000
_cell.length_c   1.000
_cell.angle_alpha   90.00
_cell.angle_beta   90.00
_cell.angle_gamma   90.00
#
_symmetry.space_group_name_H-M   'P 1'
#
loop_
_entity.id
_entity.type
_entity.pdbx_description
1 polymer ?
#
loop_
_entity_poly.entity_id
_entity_poly.type
_entity_poly.pdbx_seq_one_letter_code
_entity_poly.pdbx_strand_id
1 'polypeptide(L)'
;MKAKPYPVVDAPGKCFYVRDVPLYYSDVCGALSEAYGISFSLSPGQAANFTEVLDLYKAADCDPKMCTYLHDKYGSYNEFDMANAPSNYTAGWRATGCFNLWSEYLVGCLTVPGYYSGTPDVGHDNDDIPTSATSLNDAAVKCAYDGACQGFTTYVAAATYTLKRQVFPLKVAPKSRFGERTCTYIKKTGGCPTVSYYTVIPDMDHAADTLSTGSPSASPATLAGTCTGMPYCLGFNSNGELKTAPYPLVPTPGTCFYIKTGPLFDSATCAAVAENYNDLTVSKPPYDMRTLFKNAGCNTKICHYWAFKYSLWGGTGLWTLPKPVSDAYSYFNCLNVQQGCNMYVGYIATPDVSHTTTADIIGQSGSDTTAYNWCRFDSQCVGFDTVGRTLRTYFPLQPTPGSCVYTRAASFPPDPPRPPPRPPRSPPPRPPRPPPPLPPGLASVTATYSADFSVVTLALTTNGTLNNTAIWDFVDVFKQRVSQTWGIPIEQVIVPYIYVNGIEVDVTSVTPNSRRRSVVEVGQNEIDTTGFSRVRKMDISGPTMSGLRALGLTQLVQLADWSSLEYNELLALKASEEELLQALREMEPNESSGQRHRRLSATSGDSASMNFTVTQLIEVPLPPSPPPRPPNPPGIMESPSPPPPPPRPPRPPPVPPQTLGSLAAATNSTIIQRPNAPPSPPFPSVPTIPPPPSPPRPPAPPNPPPLPPPTIPPPPPPPRTWLPPPPPPPPPSTTSKVPPSPPSLFPPPPNSNPPPSPSPAPPPPSPPPPTPPPPFPLPPSPSPRSPPIPSPPVLSPSPPSPSPPPPSPPPSRPPSPRPPPPSPPPSPPPPPSPSPPSPRPPPPPPPLPPVIWATSASSGQPTGLPDGAPKVTGAPQKAVLKLQTCKVRPSAALGWNPASRKASPRFLAVSFDLNPPATGAQARSVGVYLIYTGSLRPLITAVKLLIVPVPGVQADNIVTVPIFDTTRGDIPPVLVCPGLTHFKISAAIVTQRSSLTTSAFAAAAIVGARVEFNEAPVDAMTDLPLVAAVGLYTA
;
A
#
# COMPACT_ATOMS: atom_id res chain seq x y z
N MET A 1 19.56 -32.86 -41.22
CA MET A 1 21.01 -32.50 -41.19
C MET A 1 21.20 -31.58 -39.99
N LYS A 2 21.94 -31.96 -38.95
CA LYS A 2 23.41 -32.00 -38.78
C LYS A 2 24.09 -30.60 -38.64
N ALA A 3 24.66 -30.39 -37.45
CA ALA A 3 25.81 -29.53 -37.09
C ALA A 3 25.71 -27.98 -37.04
N LYS A 4 26.30 -27.42 -35.96
CA LYS A 4 26.91 -26.07 -35.83
C LYS A 4 28.45 -26.24 -36.17
N PRO A 5 29.44 -25.32 -35.94
CA PRO A 5 29.48 -23.86 -35.68
C PRO A 5 30.66 -23.02 -36.39
N TYR A 6 30.86 -21.66 -36.22
CA TYR A 6 31.98 -20.74 -36.73
C TYR A 6 33.48 -21.19 -36.43
N PRO A 7 34.59 -20.38 -36.40
CA PRO A 7 34.92 -19.17 -35.57
C PRO A 7 35.17 -17.89 -36.47
N VAL A 8 35.36 -16.62 -36.04
CA VAL A 8 36.11 -15.94 -34.94
C VAL A 8 37.64 -16.05 -35.13
N VAL A 9 38.52 -15.06 -34.90
CA VAL A 9 38.52 -13.69 -34.31
C VAL A 9 38.32 -12.56 -35.36
N ASP A 10 38.43 -11.23 -35.14
CA ASP A 10 38.85 -10.40 -33.98
C ASP A 10 37.99 -9.10 -33.77
N ALA A 11 38.52 -8.02 -33.15
CA ALA A 11 37.73 -7.07 -32.34
C ALA A 11 38.18 -5.57 -32.33
N PRO A 12 37.34 -4.64 -31.79
CA PRO A 12 35.92 -4.75 -31.45
C PRO A 12 35.06 -3.62 -32.07
N GLY A 13 34.23 -3.94 -33.07
CA GLY A 13 33.13 -3.06 -33.48
C GLY A 13 31.88 -3.27 -32.61
N LYS A 14 31.24 -2.19 -32.17
CA LYS A 14 29.84 -2.19 -31.72
C LYS A 14 29.09 -1.12 -32.51
N CYS A 15 27.98 -1.49 -33.14
CA CYS A 15 26.99 -0.53 -33.60
C CYS A 15 25.78 -0.66 -32.68
N PHE A 16 25.46 0.41 -31.96
CA PHE A 16 24.30 0.45 -31.06
C PHE A 16 23.08 0.97 -31.82
N TYR A 17 21.91 0.40 -31.54
CA TYR A 17 20.65 1.04 -31.90
C TYR A 17 20.22 1.95 -30.75
N VAL A 18 20.50 3.24 -30.91
CA VAL A 18 19.96 4.31 -30.06
C VAL A 18 18.51 4.56 -30.49
N ARG A 19 17.65 4.91 -29.53
CA ARG A 19 16.24 5.27 -29.76
C ARG A 19 16.01 6.67 -29.21
N ASP A 20 15.58 7.59 -30.05
CA ASP A 20 15.49 8.99 -29.66
C ASP A 20 14.35 9.29 -28.68
N VAL A 21 14.78 9.69 -27.49
CA VAL A 21 14.21 10.72 -26.60
C VAL A 21 12.68 10.96 -26.65
N PRO A 22 11.92 10.32 -25.76
CA PRO A 22 11.14 11.05 -24.76
C PRO A 22 12.05 11.51 -23.61
N LEU A 23 11.53 12.38 -22.74
CA LEU A 23 12.23 12.87 -21.54
C LEU A 23 12.76 11.70 -20.69
N TYR A 24 14.07 11.55 -20.56
CA TYR A 24 14.65 10.68 -19.53
C TYR A 24 14.32 11.24 -18.15
N TYR A 25 13.93 10.34 -17.24
CA TYR A 25 13.77 10.58 -15.81
C TYR A 25 15.13 10.45 -15.09
N SER A 26 15.17 10.78 -13.79
CA SER A 26 16.39 10.78 -12.97
C SER A 26 17.07 9.40 -12.93
N ASP A 27 16.30 8.34 -12.71
CA ASP A 27 16.73 6.94 -12.74
C ASP A 27 17.42 6.53 -14.05
N VAL A 28 16.88 6.92 -15.20
CA VAL A 28 17.46 6.59 -16.52
C VAL A 28 18.78 7.34 -16.75
N CYS A 29 18.82 8.64 -16.44
CA CYS A 29 20.07 9.41 -16.50
C CYS A 29 21.14 8.84 -15.56
N GLY A 30 20.75 8.49 -14.33
CA GLY A 30 21.59 7.85 -13.33
C GLY A 30 22.15 6.49 -13.75
N ALA A 31 21.30 5.64 -14.31
CA ALA A 31 21.70 4.34 -14.85
C ALA A 31 22.69 4.47 -16.02
N LEU A 32 22.53 5.48 -16.90
CA LEU A 32 23.51 5.79 -17.94
C LEU A 32 24.85 6.26 -17.35
N SER A 33 24.83 7.13 -16.34
CA SER A 33 26.04 7.57 -15.63
C SER A 33 26.81 6.41 -15.01
N GLU A 34 26.14 5.51 -14.29
CA GLU A 34 26.80 4.36 -13.65
C GLU A 34 27.24 3.28 -14.65
N ALA A 35 26.46 3.00 -15.68
CA ALA A 35 26.78 1.97 -16.67
C ALA A 35 27.99 2.34 -17.56
N TYR A 36 28.25 3.64 -17.76
CA TYR A 36 29.30 4.15 -18.64
C TYR A 36 30.38 4.98 -17.93
N GLY A 37 30.25 5.23 -16.62
CA GLY A 37 31.21 6.01 -15.83
C GLY A 37 31.20 7.52 -16.12
N ILE A 38 30.06 8.06 -16.57
CA ILE A 38 29.93 9.47 -16.99
C ILE A 38 29.67 10.33 -15.75
N SER A 39 30.70 11.00 -15.25
CA SER A 39 30.56 12.07 -14.25
C SER A 39 30.20 13.40 -14.91
N PHE A 40 29.58 14.30 -14.13
CA PHE A 40 29.46 15.71 -14.49
C PHE A 40 30.82 16.25 -14.97
N SER A 41 30.83 16.96 -16.11
CA SER A 41 32.04 17.52 -16.75
C SER A 41 33.22 16.54 -16.93
N LEU A 42 33.10 15.60 -17.88
CA LEU A 42 34.27 14.82 -18.36
C LEU A 42 35.33 15.75 -18.97
N SER A 43 36.59 15.59 -18.52
CA SER A 43 37.74 16.25 -19.17
C SER A 43 38.04 15.60 -20.54
N PRO A 44 38.54 16.35 -21.55
CA PRO A 44 38.62 15.86 -22.93
C PRO A 44 39.37 14.54 -23.13
N GLY A 45 40.36 14.23 -22.28
CA GLY A 45 41.15 13.01 -22.36
C GLY A 45 40.39 11.71 -22.08
N GLN A 46 39.22 11.76 -21.43
CA GLN A 46 38.41 10.56 -21.15
C GLN A 46 37.27 10.33 -22.16
N ALA A 47 36.94 11.31 -23.00
CA ALA A 47 35.77 11.26 -23.89
C ALA A 47 35.96 10.39 -25.15
N ALA A 48 37.20 10.01 -25.49
CA ALA A 48 37.56 9.41 -26.78
C ALA A 48 36.90 8.05 -27.11
N ASN A 49 36.30 7.37 -26.12
CA ASN A 49 35.66 6.05 -26.29
C ASN A 49 34.12 6.08 -26.21
N PHE A 50 33.49 7.22 -25.93
CA PHE A 50 32.07 7.29 -25.55
C PHE A 50 31.29 8.48 -26.11
N THR A 51 31.74 9.08 -27.23
CA THR A 51 31.21 10.34 -27.78
C THR A 51 29.68 10.32 -27.97
N GLU A 52 29.14 9.30 -28.65
CA GLU A 52 27.68 9.16 -28.88
C GLU A 52 26.86 9.14 -27.58
N VAL A 53 27.36 8.47 -26.53
CA VAL A 53 26.66 8.35 -25.23
C VAL A 53 26.73 9.66 -24.46
N LEU A 54 27.85 10.38 -24.55
CA LEU A 54 28.04 11.69 -23.92
C LEU A 54 27.16 12.76 -24.56
N ASP A 55 26.95 12.70 -25.88
CA ASP A 55 26.09 13.66 -26.57
C ASP A 55 24.60 13.35 -26.35
N LEU A 56 24.21 12.08 -26.23
CA LEU A 56 22.87 11.68 -25.76
C LEU A 56 22.58 12.14 -24.33
N TYR A 57 23.55 11.98 -23.41
CA TYR A 57 23.45 12.41 -22.03
C TYR A 57 23.21 13.93 -21.91
N LYS A 58 23.90 14.74 -22.74
CA LYS A 58 23.65 16.19 -22.83
C LYS A 58 22.30 16.51 -23.48
N ALA A 59 21.97 15.87 -24.61
CA ALA A 59 20.75 16.14 -25.36
C ALA A 59 19.46 15.83 -24.58
N ALA A 60 19.52 14.90 -23.62
CA ALA A 60 18.42 14.56 -22.73
C ALA A 60 18.36 15.39 -21.44
N ASP A 61 19.22 16.40 -21.28
CA ASP A 61 19.33 17.25 -20.08
C ASP A 61 19.54 16.43 -18.79
N CYS A 62 20.52 15.52 -18.80
CA CYS A 62 20.72 14.59 -17.68
C CYS A 62 21.44 15.19 -16.47
N ASP A 63 22.17 16.30 -16.60
CA ASP A 63 22.92 16.88 -15.47
C ASP A 63 22.03 17.36 -14.30
N PRO A 64 20.97 18.17 -14.48
CA PRO A 64 20.06 18.52 -13.37
C PRO A 64 19.34 17.28 -12.81
N LYS A 65 19.05 16.29 -13.64
CA LYS A 65 18.35 15.04 -13.27
C LYS A 65 19.24 14.08 -12.50
N MET A 66 20.55 14.14 -12.73
CA MET A 66 21.58 13.45 -11.94
C MET A 66 21.57 13.94 -10.50
N CYS A 67 21.29 15.22 -10.25
CA CYS A 67 21.15 15.75 -8.90
C CYS A 67 20.01 15.05 -8.15
N THR A 68 18.85 14.87 -8.78
CA THR A 68 17.73 14.08 -8.21
C THR A 68 18.13 12.62 -8.00
N TYR A 69 18.72 11.97 -9.01
CA TYR A 69 19.12 10.56 -8.91
C TYR A 69 20.12 10.27 -7.78
N LEU A 70 21.18 11.08 -7.67
CA LEU A 70 22.19 10.91 -6.64
C LEU A 70 21.63 11.26 -5.25
N HIS A 71 20.64 12.14 -5.16
CA HIS A 71 19.87 12.34 -3.93
C HIS A 71 19.06 11.09 -3.57
N ASP A 72 18.16 10.63 -4.46
CA ASP A 72 17.26 9.49 -4.25
C ASP A 72 18.04 8.21 -3.88
N LYS A 73 19.26 8.04 -4.45
CA LYS A 73 20.08 6.84 -4.28
C LYS A 73 21.07 6.89 -3.12
N TYR A 74 21.60 8.06 -2.76
CA TYR A 74 22.67 8.19 -1.75
C TYR A 74 22.28 9.04 -0.53
N GLY A 75 21.08 9.63 -0.50
CA GLY A 75 20.52 10.34 0.66
C GLY A 75 21.30 11.60 1.04
N SER A 76 21.80 12.35 0.05
CA SER A 76 22.65 13.52 0.27
C SER A 76 21.82 14.82 0.30
N TYR A 77 21.84 15.53 1.44
CA TYR A 77 20.98 16.69 1.69
C TYR A 77 21.73 18.04 1.69
N ASN A 78 23.07 18.06 1.72
CA ASN A 78 23.89 19.28 1.76
C ASN A 78 25.32 19.01 1.25
N GLU A 79 26.17 20.05 1.18
CA GLU A 79 27.54 19.97 0.64
C GLU A 79 28.50 19.06 1.45
N PHE A 80 28.17 18.77 2.71
CA PHE A 80 28.99 17.98 3.64
C PHE A 80 28.57 16.50 3.71
N ASP A 81 27.27 16.20 3.56
CA ASP A 81 26.71 14.83 3.60
C ASP A 81 26.83 14.05 2.27
N MET A 82 27.94 14.22 1.55
CA MET A 82 28.27 13.40 0.37
C MET A 82 28.98 12.07 0.73
N ALA A 83 29.10 11.73 2.02
CA ALA A 83 29.86 10.57 2.50
C ALA A 83 29.39 9.21 1.94
N ASN A 84 28.12 9.10 1.55
CA ASN A 84 27.52 7.89 0.98
C ASN A 84 27.68 7.79 -0.55
N ALA A 85 28.02 8.88 -1.24
CA ALA A 85 28.15 8.91 -2.69
C ALA A 85 29.56 8.46 -3.13
N PRO A 86 29.71 7.72 -4.24
CA PRO A 86 31.01 7.41 -4.81
C PRO A 86 31.82 8.68 -5.10
N SER A 87 33.10 8.69 -4.73
CA SER A 87 33.94 9.91 -4.74
C SER A 87 34.16 10.55 -6.11
N ASN A 88 33.92 9.81 -7.21
CA ASN A 88 33.91 10.33 -8.57
C ASN A 88 32.68 11.22 -8.89
N TYR A 89 31.63 11.20 -8.06
CA TYR A 89 30.47 12.10 -8.20
C TYR A 89 30.56 13.33 -7.29
N THR A 90 31.25 13.25 -6.15
CA THR A 90 31.36 14.35 -5.17
C THR A 90 31.93 15.63 -5.75
N ALA A 91 32.94 15.54 -6.63
CA ALA A 91 33.52 16.70 -7.30
C ALA A 91 32.53 17.34 -8.31
N GLY A 92 31.78 16.51 -9.03
CA GLY A 92 30.80 16.96 -10.01
C GLY A 92 29.56 17.59 -9.39
N TRP A 93 29.03 17.01 -8.30
CA TRP A 93 27.89 17.54 -7.55
C TRP A 93 28.10 19.00 -7.12
N ARG A 94 29.32 19.35 -6.70
CA ARG A 94 29.72 20.73 -6.38
C ARG A 94 29.89 21.59 -7.63
N ALA A 95 30.53 21.07 -8.68
CA ALA A 95 30.76 21.81 -9.93
C ALA A 95 29.48 22.18 -10.69
N THR A 96 28.45 21.33 -10.64
CA THR A 96 27.15 21.52 -11.33
C THR A 96 26.14 22.30 -10.47
N GLY A 97 26.47 22.62 -9.22
CA GLY A 97 25.57 23.36 -8.33
C GLY A 97 24.30 22.58 -7.95
N CYS A 98 24.37 21.25 -7.86
CA CYS A 98 23.21 20.38 -7.61
C CYS A 98 22.39 20.77 -6.36
N PHE A 99 23.04 21.36 -5.35
CA PHE A 99 22.38 21.90 -4.15
C PHE A 99 21.31 22.96 -4.48
N ASN A 100 21.60 23.87 -5.42
CA ASN A 100 20.66 24.92 -5.83
C ASN A 100 19.50 24.31 -6.64
N LEU A 101 19.83 23.50 -7.66
CA LEU A 101 18.86 22.86 -8.55
C LEU A 101 17.89 21.93 -7.80
N TRP A 102 18.38 21.21 -6.77
CA TRP A 102 17.55 20.32 -5.96
C TRP A 102 16.54 21.10 -5.10
N SER A 103 16.91 22.28 -4.59
CA SER A 103 16.00 23.14 -3.81
C SER A 103 14.84 23.71 -4.62
N GLU A 104 15.02 23.91 -5.93
CA GLU A 104 13.99 24.44 -6.84
C GLU A 104 13.00 23.37 -7.34
N TYR A 105 13.43 22.09 -7.43
CA TYR A 105 12.66 21.09 -8.18
C TYR A 105 11.64 20.31 -7.35
N LEU A 106 11.88 20.08 -6.05
CA LEU A 106 11.16 19.09 -5.23
C LEU A 106 10.03 19.64 -4.34
N VAL A 107 9.75 20.94 -4.38
CA VAL A 107 8.58 21.50 -3.67
C VAL A 107 7.29 21.26 -4.48
N GLY A 108 6.68 20.09 -4.26
CA GLY A 108 5.23 19.96 -4.34
C GLY A 108 4.58 20.83 -3.26
N CYS A 109 3.36 21.33 -3.50
CA CYS A 109 2.75 22.34 -2.65
C CYS A 109 2.60 21.91 -1.18
N LEU A 110 3.43 22.49 -0.31
CA LEU A 110 3.51 22.21 1.13
C LEU A 110 2.13 22.22 1.79
N THR A 111 1.76 21.16 2.49
CA THR A 111 0.45 21.04 3.14
C THR A 111 0.27 22.08 4.25
N VAL A 112 -0.86 22.79 4.24
CA VAL A 112 -1.18 23.84 5.21
C VAL A 112 -2.42 23.45 6.04
N PRO A 113 -2.34 23.39 7.38
CA PRO A 113 -3.49 23.16 8.25
C PRO A 113 -4.62 24.18 8.01
N GLY A 114 -5.87 23.73 7.98
CA GLY A 114 -7.03 24.57 7.63
C GLY A 114 -7.26 24.77 6.12
N TYR A 115 -6.38 24.26 5.25
CA TYR A 115 -6.51 24.35 3.79
C TYR A 115 -6.50 22.96 3.14
N TYR A 116 -6.99 22.86 1.91
CA TYR A 116 -6.71 21.72 1.04
C TYR A 116 -5.25 21.75 0.56
N SER A 117 -4.70 20.60 0.16
CA SER A 117 -3.35 20.55 -0.43
C SER A 117 -3.28 21.47 -1.65
N GLY A 118 -2.20 22.24 -1.78
CA GLY A 118 -2.11 23.26 -2.81
C GLY A 118 -2.10 22.64 -4.20
N THR A 119 -2.88 23.18 -5.13
CA THR A 119 -2.83 22.74 -6.53
C THR A 119 -1.66 23.46 -7.22
N PRO A 120 -0.70 22.73 -7.83
CA PRO A 120 0.46 23.33 -8.46
C PRO A 120 0.13 23.95 -9.83
N ASP A 121 0.91 24.96 -10.20
CA ASP A 121 0.90 25.66 -11.50
C ASP A 121 -0.47 26.25 -11.91
N VAL A 122 -1.33 26.51 -10.92
CA VAL A 122 -2.63 27.17 -11.08
C VAL A 122 -2.81 28.35 -10.12
N GLY A 123 -3.59 29.32 -10.56
CA GLY A 123 -3.95 30.52 -9.81
C GLY A 123 -5.33 31.06 -10.18
N HIS A 124 -5.67 32.20 -9.60
CA HIS A 124 -6.84 33.00 -9.94
C HIS A 124 -6.41 34.48 -10.07
N ASP A 125 -7.07 35.26 -10.93
CA ASP A 125 -6.66 36.64 -11.24
C ASP A 125 -7.75 37.65 -10.89
N ASN A 126 -7.33 38.88 -10.51
CA ASN A 126 -8.18 40.06 -10.27
C ASN A 126 -9.12 40.01 -9.05
N ASP A 127 -9.00 39.00 -8.19
CA ASP A 127 -9.78 38.87 -6.95
C ASP A 127 -8.99 39.22 -5.67
N ASP A 128 -7.71 39.58 -5.82
CA ASP A 128 -6.74 39.78 -4.75
C ASP A 128 -7.27 40.62 -3.57
N ILE A 129 -7.01 40.16 -2.35
CA ILE A 129 -7.17 40.95 -1.13
C ILE A 129 -5.90 41.81 -0.97
N PRO A 130 -6.01 43.14 -0.74
CA PRO A 130 -4.86 44.05 -0.67
C PRO A 130 -4.12 43.94 0.67
N THR A 131 -3.64 42.74 0.97
CA THR A 131 -2.92 42.39 2.18
C THR A 131 -1.92 41.31 1.82
N SER A 132 -0.65 41.71 1.68
CA SER A 132 0.44 40.78 1.42
C SER A 132 0.74 39.92 2.64
N ALA A 133 1.01 38.64 2.42
CA ALA A 133 1.65 37.79 3.41
C ALA A 133 3.16 37.62 3.12
N THR A 134 3.94 37.38 4.17
CA THR A 134 5.42 37.28 4.13
C THR A 134 5.93 35.84 4.26
N SER A 135 5.05 34.89 4.56
CA SER A 135 5.35 33.47 4.65
C SER A 135 4.10 32.63 4.40
N LEU A 136 4.26 31.33 4.14
CA LEU A 136 3.17 30.38 3.93
C LEU A 136 2.20 30.34 5.13
N ASN A 137 2.75 30.38 6.34
CA ASN A 137 1.96 30.38 7.58
C ASN A 137 1.27 31.73 7.82
N ASP A 138 1.92 32.85 7.53
CA ASP A 138 1.30 34.18 7.58
C ASP A 138 0.15 34.33 6.58
N ALA A 139 0.26 33.72 5.39
CA ALA A 139 -0.82 33.64 4.41
C ALA A 139 -2.00 32.81 4.93
N ALA A 140 -1.72 31.65 5.53
CA ALA A 140 -2.72 30.79 6.14
C ALA A 140 -3.48 31.47 7.30
N VAL A 141 -2.76 32.18 8.17
CA VAL A 141 -3.33 32.91 9.32
C VAL A 141 -4.15 34.12 8.86
N LYS A 142 -3.61 34.95 7.95
CA LYS A 142 -4.34 36.10 7.40
C LYS A 142 -5.59 35.66 6.63
N CYS A 143 -5.48 34.61 5.81
CA CYS A 143 -6.65 34.08 5.11
C CYS A 143 -7.65 33.40 6.06
N ALA A 144 -7.21 32.84 7.20
CA ALA A 144 -8.14 32.31 8.20
C ALA A 144 -8.95 33.44 8.85
N TYR A 145 -8.28 34.52 9.24
CA TYR A 145 -8.87 35.68 9.92
C TYR A 145 -9.76 36.54 9.01
N ASP A 146 -9.39 36.72 7.74
CA ASP A 146 -10.19 37.47 6.77
C ASP A 146 -11.41 36.63 6.32
N GLY A 147 -12.61 37.11 6.66
CA GLY A 147 -13.89 36.48 6.32
C GLY A 147 -14.24 36.51 4.83
N ALA A 148 -13.59 37.37 4.04
CA ALA A 148 -13.72 37.39 2.58
C ALA A 148 -12.67 36.51 1.88
N CYS A 149 -11.67 35.99 2.61
CA CYS A 149 -10.64 35.13 2.02
C CYS A 149 -11.13 33.67 1.89
N GLN A 150 -11.05 33.14 0.67
CA GLN A 150 -11.41 31.77 0.29
C GLN A 150 -10.18 30.89 0.02
N GLY A 151 -8.99 31.48 -0.05
CA GLY A 151 -7.73 30.79 -0.27
C GLY A 151 -6.58 31.75 -0.53
N PHE A 152 -5.42 31.22 -0.92
CA PHE A 152 -4.28 32.06 -1.30
C PHE A 152 -3.39 31.36 -2.33
N THR A 153 -2.76 32.15 -3.20
CA THR A 153 -1.77 31.68 -4.17
C THR A 153 -0.37 32.10 -3.71
N THR A 154 0.60 31.19 -3.82
CA THR A 154 2.01 31.44 -3.49
C THR A 154 2.88 31.29 -4.73
N TYR A 155 3.80 32.22 -4.96
CA TYR A 155 4.81 32.14 -6.01
C TYR A 155 6.13 31.72 -5.36
N VAL A 156 6.57 30.49 -5.63
CA VAL A 156 7.56 29.81 -4.76
C VAL A 156 8.92 30.52 -4.76
N ALA A 157 9.40 30.98 -5.92
CA ALA A 157 10.70 31.66 -6.03
C ALA A 157 10.66 33.14 -5.58
N ALA A 158 9.59 33.88 -5.92
CA ALA A 158 9.40 35.25 -5.46
C ALA A 158 9.12 35.39 -3.94
N ALA A 159 8.82 34.30 -3.25
CA ALA A 159 8.33 34.30 -1.86
C ALA A 159 7.15 35.27 -1.63
N THR A 160 6.28 35.44 -2.64
CA THR A 160 5.07 36.28 -2.55
C THR A 160 3.84 35.43 -2.31
N TYR A 161 2.96 35.94 -1.45
CA TYR A 161 1.78 35.25 -0.94
C TYR A 161 0.57 36.17 -1.08
N THR A 162 -0.33 35.81 -1.99
CA THR A 162 -1.46 36.64 -2.39
C THR A 162 -2.77 36.00 -1.95
N LEU A 163 -3.46 36.67 -1.01
CA LEU A 163 -4.76 36.28 -0.48
C LEU A 163 -5.87 36.45 -1.53
N LYS A 164 -6.77 35.47 -1.63
CA LYS A 164 -7.78 35.35 -2.71
C LYS A 164 -9.20 35.40 -2.14
N ARG A 165 -10.08 36.19 -2.77
CA ARG A 165 -11.52 36.19 -2.52
C ARG A 165 -12.24 35.08 -3.29
N GLN A 166 -11.63 34.58 -4.36
CA GLN A 166 -12.18 33.52 -5.20
C GLN A 166 -11.09 32.53 -5.57
N VAL A 167 -11.36 31.24 -5.34
CA VAL A 167 -10.45 30.14 -5.69
C VAL A 167 -10.90 29.36 -6.92
N PHE A 168 -12.07 29.70 -7.49
CA PHE A 168 -12.61 29.09 -8.70
C PHE A 168 -13.22 30.16 -9.63
N PRO A 169 -13.08 30.02 -10.97
CA PRO A 169 -12.43 28.91 -11.67
C PRO A 169 -10.89 29.04 -11.67
N LEU A 170 -10.19 27.97 -11.23
CA LEU A 170 -8.74 27.90 -11.31
C LEU A 170 -8.28 27.98 -12.78
N LYS A 171 -7.29 28.82 -13.05
CA LYS A 171 -6.60 28.92 -14.34
C LYS A 171 -5.20 28.36 -14.19
N VAL A 172 -4.64 27.79 -15.26
CA VAL A 172 -3.19 27.57 -15.35
C VAL A 172 -2.51 28.93 -15.21
N ALA A 173 -1.62 29.06 -14.22
CA ALA A 173 -0.94 30.32 -13.99
C ALA A 173 -0.05 30.65 -15.19
N PRO A 174 -0.05 31.90 -15.70
CA PRO A 174 0.86 32.27 -16.77
C PRO A 174 2.29 32.12 -16.25
N LYS A 175 3.07 31.20 -16.82
CA LYS A 175 4.48 30.98 -16.45
C LYS A 175 5.20 32.32 -16.44
N SER A 176 5.69 32.74 -15.28
CA SER A 176 6.44 33.99 -15.18
C SER A 176 7.72 33.89 -16.01
N ARG A 177 8.36 35.03 -16.29
CA ARG A 177 9.61 35.06 -17.09
C ARG A 177 10.79 34.34 -16.42
N PHE A 178 10.65 33.94 -15.16
CA PHE A 178 11.65 33.21 -14.38
C PHE A 178 11.25 31.74 -14.13
N GLY A 179 10.18 31.24 -14.76
CA GLY A 179 9.76 29.83 -14.67
C GLY A 179 9.11 29.45 -13.33
N GLU A 180 8.68 30.43 -12.55
CA GLU A 180 8.26 30.26 -11.16
C GLU A 180 7.00 29.42 -11.04
N ARG A 181 7.06 28.34 -10.24
CA ARG A 181 5.87 27.55 -9.90
C ARG A 181 4.93 28.34 -8.99
N THR A 182 3.64 28.12 -9.18
CA THR A 182 2.58 28.60 -8.28
C THR A 182 1.97 27.45 -7.49
N CYS A 183 1.45 27.75 -6.31
CA CYS A 183 0.63 26.83 -5.52
C CYS A 183 -0.59 27.58 -5.00
N THR A 184 -1.79 27.12 -5.34
CA THR A 184 -3.05 27.72 -4.83
C THR A 184 -3.69 26.82 -3.78
N TYR A 185 -3.87 27.38 -2.60
CA TYR A 185 -4.42 26.74 -1.40
C TYR A 185 -5.84 27.19 -1.17
N ILE A 186 -6.77 26.24 -1.04
CA ILE A 186 -8.19 26.49 -0.83
C ILE A 186 -8.52 26.39 0.66
N LYS A 187 -9.16 27.41 1.23
CA LYS A 187 -9.58 27.43 2.64
C LYS A 187 -10.64 26.36 2.86
N LYS A 188 -10.54 25.58 3.93
CA LYS A 188 -11.59 24.64 4.33
C LYS A 188 -12.73 25.42 4.98
N THR A 189 -13.62 25.96 4.16
CA THR A 189 -14.93 26.48 4.61
C THR A 189 -15.69 25.33 5.28
N GLY A 190 -16.00 25.51 6.57
CA GLY A 190 -16.57 24.44 7.40
C GLY A 190 -18.01 24.13 7.03
N GLY A 191 -18.32 22.85 6.76
CA GLY A 191 -19.70 22.41 6.56
C GLY A 191 -19.81 20.98 6.02
N CYS A 192 -19.02 20.65 4.98
CA CYS A 192 -19.14 19.40 4.25
C CYS A 192 -18.60 18.18 5.02
N PRO A 193 -19.43 17.20 5.44
CA PRO A 193 -18.94 15.97 6.03
C PRO A 193 -18.13 15.15 5.03
N THR A 194 -17.03 14.51 5.44
CA THR A 194 -16.32 13.56 4.59
C THR A 194 -17.11 12.26 4.42
N VAL A 195 -16.96 11.62 3.26
CA VAL A 195 -17.70 10.41 2.88
C VAL A 195 -16.71 9.43 2.26
N SER A 196 -16.63 8.21 2.78
CA SER A 196 -15.71 7.19 2.24
C SER A 196 -16.10 6.81 0.81
N TYR A 197 -15.10 6.63 -0.05
CA TYR A 197 -15.23 6.45 -1.51
C TYR A 197 -15.82 7.64 -2.28
N TYR A 198 -15.80 8.86 -1.70
CA TYR A 198 -16.14 10.10 -2.41
C TYR A 198 -15.15 11.23 -2.09
N THR A 199 -14.70 11.96 -3.11
CA THR A 199 -14.00 13.25 -2.95
C THR A 199 -15.04 14.35 -2.85
N VAL A 200 -14.99 15.12 -1.76
CA VAL A 200 -15.89 16.25 -1.54
C VAL A 200 -15.24 17.57 -2.00
N ILE A 201 -16.03 18.39 -2.70
CA ILE A 201 -15.66 19.72 -3.17
C ILE A 201 -16.70 20.70 -2.61
N PRO A 202 -16.32 21.63 -1.71
CA PRO A 202 -17.23 22.60 -1.11
C PRO A 202 -17.60 23.70 -2.11
N ASP A 203 -18.71 24.37 -1.82
CA ASP A 203 -19.23 25.54 -2.55
C ASP A 203 -19.43 25.31 -4.07
N MET A 204 -19.78 24.07 -4.44
CA MET A 204 -19.91 23.57 -5.81
C MET A 204 -21.14 22.66 -5.97
N ASP A 205 -21.67 22.61 -7.20
CA ASP A 205 -22.62 21.59 -7.67
C ASP A 205 -22.31 21.21 -9.13
N HIS A 206 -23.01 20.22 -9.70
CA HIS A 206 -23.05 19.97 -11.14
C HIS A 206 -24.46 20.26 -11.69
N ALA A 207 -24.55 21.01 -12.78
CA ALA A 207 -25.84 21.46 -13.32
C ALA A 207 -26.44 20.50 -14.36
N ALA A 208 -27.78 20.40 -14.35
CA ALA A 208 -28.61 19.82 -15.42
C ALA A 208 -28.48 18.30 -15.72
N ASP A 209 -28.11 17.48 -14.73
CA ASP A 209 -27.90 16.03 -14.93
C ASP A 209 -28.44 15.13 -13.79
N THR A 210 -29.35 15.66 -12.97
CA THR A 210 -29.93 14.96 -11.80
C THR A 210 -30.67 13.67 -12.18
N LEU A 211 -30.09 12.51 -11.82
CA LEU A 211 -30.70 11.17 -11.93
C LEU A 211 -32.00 11.07 -11.15
N SER A 212 -31.99 11.62 -9.94
CA SER A 212 -33.11 11.64 -9.02
C SER A 212 -32.84 12.67 -7.93
N THR A 213 -33.84 13.47 -7.59
CA THR A 213 -33.88 14.14 -6.30
C THR A 213 -34.09 13.07 -5.22
N GLY A 214 -33.02 12.73 -4.50
CA GLY A 214 -33.16 12.10 -3.20
C GLY A 214 -33.88 13.05 -2.23
N SER A 215 -34.20 12.58 -1.03
CA SER A 215 -34.79 13.47 -0.03
C SER A 215 -33.78 14.60 0.29
N PRO A 216 -34.17 15.89 0.25
CA PRO A 216 -33.28 16.99 0.59
C PRO A 216 -32.90 17.04 2.08
N SER A 217 -33.48 16.16 2.90
CA SER A 217 -33.06 15.90 4.29
C SER A 217 -32.22 14.63 4.46
N ALA A 218 -31.82 13.95 3.37
CA ALA A 218 -30.96 12.77 3.44
C ALA A 218 -29.51 13.16 3.73
N SER A 219 -28.88 12.48 4.70
CA SER A 219 -27.47 12.73 5.01
C SER A 219 -26.53 12.36 3.84
N PRO A 220 -25.37 13.01 3.66
CA PRO A 220 -24.40 12.65 2.63
C PRO A 220 -24.02 11.17 2.61
N ALA A 221 -23.96 10.50 3.77
CA ALA A 221 -23.73 9.05 3.84
C ALA A 221 -24.87 8.20 3.26
N THR A 222 -26.12 8.66 3.38
CA THR A 222 -27.31 8.02 2.78
C THR A 222 -27.33 8.19 1.27
N LEU A 223 -27.01 9.40 0.80
CA LEU A 223 -26.88 9.71 -0.62
C LEU A 223 -25.72 8.92 -1.25
N ALA A 224 -24.59 8.80 -0.55
CA ALA A 224 -23.44 7.97 -0.95
C ALA A 224 -23.80 6.49 -1.06
N GLY A 225 -24.56 5.92 -0.12
CA GLY A 225 -25.04 4.55 -0.23
C GLY A 225 -25.91 4.34 -1.48
N THR A 226 -26.83 5.27 -1.73
CA THR A 226 -27.73 5.24 -2.90
C THR A 226 -26.95 5.41 -4.22
N CYS A 227 -26.06 6.39 -4.28
CA CYS A 227 -25.18 6.63 -5.44
C CYS A 227 -24.20 5.48 -5.68
N THR A 228 -23.76 4.78 -4.63
CA THR A 228 -22.90 3.60 -4.78
C THR A 228 -23.68 2.43 -5.40
N GLY A 229 -24.92 2.21 -4.97
CA GLY A 229 -25.81 1.19 -5.54
C GLY A 229 -26.28 1.49 -6.98
N MET A 230 -26.33 2.76 -7.38
CA MET A 230 -26.66 3.16 -8.75
C MET A 230 -25.43 3.09 -9.69
N PRO A 231 -25.45 2.28 -10.77
CA PRO A 231 -24.31 2.17 -11.68
C PRO A 231 -23.95 3.46 -12.41
N TYR A 232 -24.96 4.29 -12.71
CA TYR A 232 -24.83 5.53 -13.48
C TYR A 232 -24.59 6.77 -12.63
N CYS A 233 -24.61 6.65 -11.30
CA CYS A 233 -24.35 7.78 -10.41
C CYS A 233 -22.84 7.94 -10.23
N LEU A 234 -22.30 9.07 -10.71
CA LEU A 234 -20.90 9.44 -10.61
C LEU A 234 -20.64 10.50 -9.52
N GLY A 235 -21.70 11.16 -9.03
CA GLY A 235 -21.63 12.00 -7.84
C GLY A 235 -23.00 12.35 -7.27
N PHE A 236 -23.00 13.10 -6.17
CA PHE A 236 -24.21 13.65 -5.56
C PHE A 236 -23.91 14.99 -4.86
N ASN A 237 -24.94 15.79 -4.57
CA ASN A 237 -24.78 17.04 -3.81
C ASN A 237 -25.41 16.97 -2.42
N SER A 238 -25.05 17.90 -1.53
CA SER A 238 -25.63 18.03 -0.18
C SER A 238 -27.13 18.37 -0.18
N ASN A 239 -27.69 18.76 -1.32
CA ASN A 239 -29.10 19.15 -1.47
C ASN A 239 -30.02 17.93 -1.78
N GLY A 240 -29.44 16.73 -1.82
CA GLY A 240 -30.16 15.46 -2.02
C GLY A 240 -30.08 14.89 -3.44
N GLU A 241 -29.49 15.61 -4.40
CA GLU A 241 -29.51 15.21 -5.80
C GLU A 241 -28.40 14.22 -6.15
N LEU A 242 -28.77 13.12 -6.83
CA LEU A 242 -27.85 12.16 -7.43
C LEU A 242 -27.58 12.57 -8.89
N LYS A 243 -26.32 12.48 -9.35
CA LYS A 243 -25.84 13.12 -10.59
C LYS A 243 -25.12 12.09 -11.48
N THR A 244 -25.33 12.16 -12.80
CA THR A 244 -24.68 11.30 -13.81
C THR A 244 -23.24 11.68 -14.12
N ALA A 245 -22.85 12.94 -13.91
CA ALA A 245 -21.60 13.52 -14.35
C ALA A 245 -20.85 14.19 -13.18
N PRO A 246 -19.52 14.06 -13.10
CA PRO A 246 -18.72 14.75 -12.10
C PRO A 246 -18.27 16.15 -12.53
N TYR A 247 -18.37 16.50 -13.83
CA TYR A 247 -17.87 17.75 -14.42
C TYR A 247 -18.66 18.13 -15.68
N PRO A 248 -18.86 19.43 -15.99
CA PRO A 248 -18.27 20.61 -15.34
C PRO A 248 -19.01 21.06 -14.07
N LEU A 249 -18.25 21.45 -13.04
CA LEU A 249 -18.81 21.99 -11.80
C LEU A 249 -19.18 23.47 -11.95
N VAL A 250 -20.24 23.86 -11.24
CA VAL A 250 -20.77 25.23 -11.16
C VAL A 250 -20.68 25.70 -9.71
N PRO A 251 -20.03 26.86 -9.44
CA PRO A 251 -19.95 27.41 -8.08
C PRO A 251 -21.33 27.64 -7.47
N THR A 252 -21.59 26.95 -6.36
CA THR A 252 -22.88 26.90 -5.68
C THR A 252 -22.66 27.01 -4.17
N PRO A 253 -22.51 28.24 -3.64
CA PRO A 253 -22.13 28.46 -2.24
C PRO A 253 -23.07 27.77 -1.26
N GLY A 254 -22.51 27.15 -0.21
CA GLY A 254 -23.22 26.33 0.76
C GLY A 254 -23.58 24.92 0.30
N THR A 255 -23.31 24.54 -0.96
CA THR A 255 -23.52 23.17 -1.47
C THR A 255 -22.19 22.41 -1.50
N CYS A 256 -22.22 21.14 -1.08
CA CYS A 256 -21.08 20.23 -1.12
C CYS A 256 -21.30 19.20 -2.22
N PHE A 257 -20.41 19.13 -3.20
CA PHE A 257 -20.45 18.13 -4.27
C PHE A 257 -19.55 16.94 -3.94
N TYR A 258 -20.03 15.72 -4.15
CA TYR A 258 -19.35 14.47 -3.81
C TYR A 258 -19.12 13.64 -5.08
N ILE A 259 -17.88 13.60 -5.56
CA ILE A 259 -17.46 12.80 -6.71
C ILE A 259 -17.07 11.40 -6.24
N LYS A 260 -17.66 10.36 -6.85
CA LYS A 260 -17.44 8.95 -6.52
C LYS A 260 -16.01 8.51 -6.89
N THR A 261 -15.16 8.21 -5.90
CA THR A 261 -13.76 7.78 -6.11
C THR A 261 -13.60 6.26 -6.28
N GLY A 262 -14.66 5.58 -6.75
CA GLY A 262 -14.52 4.22 -7.26
C GLY A 262 -13.74 4.20 -8.59
N PRO A 263 -13.01 3.12 -8.90
CA PRO A 263 -12.28 3.04 -10.16
C PRO A 263 -13.27 3.03 -11.34
N LEU A 264 -13.13 4.01 -12.23
CA LEU A 264 -13.61 3.88 -13.60
C LEU A 264 -12.80 2.75 -14.24
N PHE A 265 -13.34 1.53 -14.25
CA PHE A 265 -12.65 0.36 -14.79
C PHE A 265 -12.30 0.57 -16.27
N ASP A 266 -11.02 0.85 -16.53
CA ASP A 266 -10.44 0.81 -17.86
C ASP A 266 -10.22 -0.64 -18.31
N SER A 267 -9.70 -0.83 -19.54
CA SER A 267 -9.44 -2.17 -20.06
C SER A 267 -8.36 -2.93 -19.29
N ALA A 268 -7.38 -2.24 -18.71
CA ALA A 268 -6.34 -2.86 -17.89
C ALA A 268 -6.92 -3.39 -16.57
N THR A 269 -7.74 -2.60 -15.89
CA THR A 269 -8.40 -2.97 -14.62
C THR A 269 -9.43 -4.07 -14.85
N CYS A 270 -10.25 -3.97 -15.90
CA CYS A 270 -11.17 -5.05 -16.30
C CYS A 270 -10.44 -6.37 -16.54
N ALA A 271 -9.33 -6.35 -17.28
CA ALA A 271 -8.56 -7.56 -17.57
C ALA A 271 -7.83 -8.11 -16.35
N ALA A 272 -7.25 -7.26 -15.50
CA ALA A 272 -6.63 -7.67 -14.25
C ALA A 272 -7.64 -8.35 -13.31
N VAL A 273 -8.88 -7.85 -13.25
CA VAL A 273 -9.98 -8.52 -12.53
C VAL A 273 -10.27 -9.90 -13.14
N ALA A 274 -10.42 -10.00 -14.46
CA ALA A 274 -10.72 -11.29 -15.11
C ALA A 274 -9.62 -12.33 -14.88
N GLU A 275 -8.35 -11.95 -15.05
CA GLU A 275 -7.20 -12.85 -14.90
C GLU A 275 -7.00 -13.28 -13.45
N ASN A 276 -7.20 -12.40 -12.47
CA ASN A 276 -7.09 -12.74 -11.03
C ASN A 276 -8.09 -13.80 -10.56
N TYR A 277 -9.28 -13.90 -11.15
CA TYR A 277 -10.25 -14.95 -10.79
C TYR A 277 -10.00 -16.30 -11.47
N ASN A 278 -9.02 -16.38 -12.37
CA ASN A 278 -8.56 -17.61 -13.04
C ASN A 278 -9.67 -18.40 -13.77
N ASP A 279 -10.81 -17.76 -14.02
CA ASP A 279 -11.91 -18.24 -14.87
C ASP A 279 -12.44 -17.06 -15.69
N LEU A 280 -12.10 -17.09 -16.97
CA LEU A 280 -12.33 -16.00 -17.90
C LEU A 280 -13.77 -15.97 -18.45
N THR A 281 -14.66 -16.86 -18.01
CA THR A 281 -16.08 -16.94 -18.46
C THR A 281 -17.06 -16.15 -17.57
N VAL A 282 -16.57 -15.40 -16.58
CA VAL A 282 -17.37 -14.66 -15.57
C VAL A 282 -18.34 -15.53 -14.75
N SER A 283 -18.22 -16.86 -14.81
CA SER A 283 -19.13 -17.79 -14.12
C SER A 283 -18.85 -17.96 -12.62
N LYS A 284 -17.65 -17.58 -12.16
CA LYS A 284 -17.15 -17.78 -10.79
C LYS A 284 -17.01 -16.54 -9.86
N PRO A 285 -16.88 -15.27 -10.30
CA PRO A 285 -16.80 -14.13 -9.38
C PRO A 285 -18.05 -14.02 -8.47
N PRO A 286 -17.96 -13.41 -7.27
CA PRO A 286 -19.13 -13.06 -6.47
C PRO A 286 -20.20 -12.32 -7.29
N TYR A 287 -21.47 -12.46 -6.94
CA TYR A 287 -22.59 -11.88 -7.70
C TYR A 287 -22.43 -10.36 -7.92
N ASP A 288 -21.94 -9.67 -6.90
CA ASP A 288 -21.71 -8.22 -6.94
C ASP A 288 -20.56 -7.86 -7.88
N MET A 289 -19.46 -8.63 -7.87
CA MET A 289 -18.37 -8.48 -8.85
C MET A 289 -18.81 -8.80 -10.28
N ARG A 290 -19.67 -9.81 -10.47
CA ARG A 290 -20.31 -10.14 -11.75
C ARG A 290 -21.13 -8.94 -12.27
N THR A 291 -21.89 -8.32 -11.38
CA THR A 291 -22.73 -7.15 -11.66
C THR A 291 -21.88 -5.92 -11.96
N LEU A 292 -20.87 -5.64 -11.15
CA LEU A 292 -19.91 -4.54 -11.32
C LEU A 292 -19.17 -4.64 -12.67
N PHE A 293 -18.64 -5.82 -12.99
CA PHE A 293 -17.91 -6.12 -14.23
C PHE A 293 -18.79 -5.96 -15.47
N LYS A 294 -20.04 -6.43 -15.43
CA LYS A 294 -21.02 -6.25 -16.50
C LYS A 294 -21.38 -4.75 -16.67
N ASN A 295 -21.68 -4.07 -15.58
CA ASN A 295 -22.12 -2.67 -15.58
C ASN A 295 -21.00 -1.70 -15.99
N ALA A 296 -19.73 -2.04 -15.70
CA ALA A 296 -18.56 -1.28 -16.14
C ALA A 296 -18.19 -1.52 -17.62
N GLY A 297 -18.94 -2.36 -18.36
CA GLY A 297 -18.67 -2.68 -19.76
C GLY A 297 -17.41 -3.53 -19.97
N CYS A 298 -16.96 -4.29 -18.96
CA CYS A 298 -15.66 -4.96 -19.01
C CYS A 298 -15.54 -6.01 -20.12
N ASN A 299 -16.63 -6.65 -20.55
CA ASN A 299 -16.63 -7.60 -21.66
C ASN A 299 -15.96 -7.00 -22.93
N THR A 300 -16.45 -5.83 -23.37
CA THR A 300 -15.95 -5.09 -24.53
C THR A 300 -14.49 -4.68 -24.33
N LYS A 301 -14.18 -4.11 -23.17
CA LYS A 301 -12.84 -3.59 -22.82
C LYS A 301 -11.78 -4.69 -22.77
N ILE A 302 -12.15 -5.90 -22.34
CA ILE A 302 -11.27 -7.08 -22.28
C ILE A 302 -10.95 -7.62 -23.67
N CYS A 303 -11.92 -7.61 -24.60
CA CYS A 303 -11.68 -8.03 -25.98
C CYS A 303 -10.54 -7.24 -26.63
N HIS A 304 -10.50 -5.92 -26.43
CA HIS A 304 -9.40 -5.08 -26.89
C HIS A 304 -8.07 -5.39 -26.15
N TYR A 305 -8.11 -5.57 -24.81
CA TYR A 305 -6.91 -5.92 -24.04
C TYR A 305 -6.30 -7.27 -24.46
N TRP A 306 -7.09 -8.31 -24.70
CA TRP A 306 -6.55 -9.61 -25.14
C TRP A 306 -6.12 -9.64 -26.60
N ALA A 307 -6.82 -8.92 -27.50
CA ALA A 307 -6.35 -8.74 -28.88
C ALA A 307 -4.95 -8.10 -28.91
N PHE A 308 -4.73 -7.12 -28.04
CA PHE A 308 -3.44 -6.44 -27.84
C PHE A 308 -2.39 -7.37 -27.22
N LYS A 309 -2.68 -7.95 -26.04
CA LYS A 309 -1.75 -8.76 -25.22
C LYS A 309 -1.26 -10.01 -25.94
N TYR A 310 -2.11 -10.67 -26.71
CA TYR A 310 -1.76 -11.90 -27.44
C TYR A 310 -1.42 -11.66 -28.91
N SER A 311 -1.32 -10.40 -29.35
CA SER A 311 -0.97 -10.01 -30.71
C SER A 311 -1.82 -10.71 -31.78
N LEU A 312 -3.14 -10.62 -31.65
CA LEU A 312 -4.13 -11.22 -32.58
C LEU A 312 -4.25 -10.43 -33.91
N TRP A 313 -3.16 -9.80 -34.33
CA TRP A 313 -3.08 -8.92 -35.49
C TRP A 313 -2.76 -9.73 -36.76
N GLY A 314 -3.49 -9.49 -37.85
CA GLY A 314 -3.12 -9.99 -39.18
C GLY A 314 -3.43 -11.46 -39.46
N GLY A 315 -4.45 -12.05 -38.83
CA GLY A 315 -4.92 -13.41 -39.15
C GLY A 315 -4.23 -14.54 -38.37
N THR A 316 -3.53 -14.22 -37.28
CA THR A 316 -3.14 -15.19 -36.25
C THR A 316 -4.39 -15.80 -35.61
N GLY A 317 -4.80 -16.98 -36.11
CA GLY A 317 -6.04 -17.64 -35.68
C GLY A 317 -6.06 -18.00 -34.19
N LEU A 318 -7.28 -18.06 -33.63
CA LEU A 318 -7.60 -18.27 -32.20
C LEU A 318 -6.89 -19.45 -31.51
N TRP A 319 -6.32 -20.37 -32.30
CA TRP A 319 -5.49 -21.50 -31.88
C TRP A 319 -4.17 -21.10 -31.20
N THR A 320 -3.69 -19.86 -31.37
CA THR A 320 -2.48 -19.35 -30.70
C THR A 320 -2.73 -18.87 -29.26
N LEU A 321 -3.99 -18.66 -28.88
CA LEU A 321 -4.36 -18.27 -27.51
C LEU A 321 -4.19 -19.43 -26.53
N PRO A 322 -3.78 -19.18 -25.27
CA PRO A 322 -3.96 -20.14 -24.19
C PRO A 322 -5.44 -20.53 -24.11
N LYS A 323 -5.76 -21.83 -24.01
CA LYS A 323 -7.14 -22.32 -24.15
C LYS A 323 -8.19 -21.57 -23.30
N PRO A 324 -7.96 -21.25 -22.00
CA PRO A 324 -8.90 -20.46 -21.21
C PRO A 324 -9.22 -19.08 -21.80
N VAL A 325 -8.23 -18.45 -22.45
CA VAL A 325 -8.40 -17.15 -23.15
C VAL A 325 -9.14 -17.35 -24.47
N SER A 326 -8.84 -18.40 -25.24
CA SER A 326 -9.54 -18.71 -26.51
C SER A 326 -11.03 -18.99 -26.28
N ASP A 327 -11.35 -19.79 -25.26
CA ASP A 327 -12.72 -20.11 -24.86
C ASP A 327 -13.47 -18.84 -24.39
N ALA A 328 -12.81 -17.96 -23.63
CA ALA A 328 -13.40 -16.70 -23.15
C ALA A 328 -13.52 -15.61 -24.22
N TYR A 329 -12.53 -15.46 -25.11
CA TYR A 329 -12.58 -14.54 -26.26
C TYR A 329 -13.75 -14.90 -27.19
N SER A 330 -14.05 -16.19 -27.31
CA SER A 330 -15.24 -16.70 -27.98
C SER A 330 -16.53 -16.39 -27.19
N TYR A 331 -16.54 -16.64 -25.87
CA TYR A 331 -17.69 -16.39 -24.99
C TYR A 331 -18.13 -14.92 -24.91
N PHE A 332 -17.18 -13.98 -24.84
CA PHE A 332 -17.47 -12.54 -24.91
C PHE A 332 -17.82 -12.05 -26.31
N ASN A 333 -17.85 -12.93 -27.31
CA ASN A 333 -18.10 -12.60 -28.71
C ASN A 333 -17.12 -11.54 -29.26
N CYS A 334 -15.84 -11.60 -28.86
CA CYS A 334 -14.84 -10.58 -29.16
C CYS A 334 -14.59 -10.37 -30.67
N LEU A 335 -14.96 -11.34 -31.51
CA LEU A 335 -14.93 -11.20 -32.97
C LEU A 335 -15.93 -10.15 -33.49
N ASN A 336 -17.10 -10.02 -32.85
CA ASN A 336 -18.12 -9.03 -33.23
C ASN A 336 -17.94 -7.69 -32.50
N VAL A 337 -17.25 -7.66 -31.36
CA VAL A 337 -16.87 -6.43 -30.64
C VAL A 337 -16.00 -5.49 -31.49
N GLN A 338 -15.28 -6.01 -32.50
CA GLN A 338 -14.40 -5.23 -33.37
C GLN A 338 -15.13 -4.28 -34.35
N GLN A 339 -16.47 -4.21 -34.36
CA GLN A 339 -17.23 -3.43 -35.35
C GLN A 339 -17.47 -1.94 -34.99
N GLY A 340 -16.99 -1.45 -33.83
CA GLY A 340 -17.21 -0.06 -33.40
C GLY A 340 -16.06 0.92 -33.66
N CYS A 341 -14.80 0.49 -33.50
CA CYS A 341 -13.62 1.37 -33.53
C CYS A 341 -12.48 0.74 -34.33
N ASN A 342 -11.79 1.52 -35.17
CA ASN A 342 -10.55 1.08 -35.82
C ASN A 342 -9.47 0.77 -34.76
N MET A 343 -8.82 -0.39 -34.84
CA MET A 343 -7.80 -0.78 -33.85
C MET A 343 -6.40 -0.33 -34.26
N TYR A 344 -5.73 0.43 -33.39
CA TYR A 344 -4.41 1.00 -33.64
C TYR A 344 -3.34 0.39 -32.73
N VAL A 345 -2.22 -0.05 -33.32
CA VAL A 345 -1.11 -0.67 -32.58
C VAL A 345 -0.48 0.34 -31.62
N GLY A 346 -0.29 -0.06 -30.35
CA GLY A 346 0.17 0.83 -29.29
C GLY A 346 -0.92 1.69 -28.63
N TYR A 347 -2.19 1.55 -29.03
CA TYR A 347 -3.32 2.30 -28.46
C TYR A 347 -4.48 1.39 -28.02
N ILE A 348 -5.28 1.88 -27.09
CA ILE A 348 -6.47 1.23 -26.51
C ILE A 348 -7.69 2.04 -26.90
N ALA A 349 -8.64 1.40 -27.61
CA ALA A 349 -9.90 2.04 -27.98
C ALA A 349 -10.92 1.99 -26.83
N THR A 350 -11.50 3.14 -26.51
CA THR A 350 -12.69 3.28 -25.65
C THR A 350 -13.85 3.74 -26.54
N PRO A 351 -14.88 2.90 -26.78
CA PRO A 351 -16.05 3.25 -27.60
C PRO A 351 -17.04 4.15 -26.85
N ASP A 352 -17.93 4.78 -27.63
CA ASP A 352 -19.05 5.63 -27.22
C ASP A 352 -18.67 6.81 -26.31
N VAL A 353 -17.44 7.32 -26.48
CA VAL A 353 -16.91 8.50 -25.78
C VAL A 353 -16.19 9.44 -26.74
N SER A 354 -16.12 10.71 -26.35
CA SER A 354 -15.35 11.74 -27.03
C SER A 354 -14.73 12.72 -26.01
N HIS A 355 -13.68 13.42 -26.41
CA HIS A 355 -13.08 14.50 -25.62
C HIS A 355 -13.71 15.83 -26.04
N THR A 356 -14.18 16.67 -25.11
CA THR A 356 -14.96 17.88 -25.46
C THR A 356 -14.31 19.19 -25.05
N THR A 357 -13.23 19.17 -24.27
CA THR A 357 -12.41 20.37 -24.04
C THR A 357 -11.53 20.65 -25.27
N THR A 358 -11.60 21.88 -25.78
CA THR A 358 -10.72 22.33 -26.87
C THR A 358 -9.30 22.63 -26.40
N ALA A 359 -9.11 22.88 -25.10
CA ALA A 359 -7.82 23.20 -24.49
C ALA A 359 -6.80 22.06 -24.52
N ASP A 360 -7.26 20.81 -24.61
CA ASP A 360 -6.41 19.60 -24.61
C ASP A 360 -6.05 19.12 -26.02
N ILE A 361 -6.61 19.74 -27.07
CA ILE A 361 -6.34 19.38 -28.46
C ILE A 361 -4.96 19.91 -28.86
N ILE A 362 -4.02 19.01 -29.19
CA ILE A 362 -2.70 19.37 -29.72
C ILE A 362 -2.74 19.56 -31.24
N GLY A 363 -3.65 18.86 -31.92
CA GLY A 363 -3.86 18.97 -33.37
C GLY A 363 -5.19 18.34 -33.80
N GLN A 364 -5.64 18.67 -35.01
CA GLN A 364 -6.82 18.06 -35.62
C GLN A 364 -6.51 17.70 -37.08
N SER A 365 -6.88 16.49 -37.48
CA SER A 365 -6.36 15.84 -38.68
C SER A 365 -7.41 15.07 -39.52
N GLY A 366 -8.70 15.24 -39.18
CA GLY A 366 -9.85 14.83 -39.99
C GLY A 366 -10.19 13.34 -40.00
N SER A 367 -9.31 12.46 -39.51
CA SER A 367 -9.62 11.06 -39.24
C SER A 367 -8.75 10.51 -38.11
N ASP A 368 -9.24 9.49 -37.41
CA ASP A 368 -8.46 8.68 -36.47
C ASP A 368 -7.20 8.06 -37.11
N THR A 369 -7.24 7.67 -38.38
CA THR A 369 -6.06 7.12 -39.08
C THR A 369 -4.97 8.18 -39.28
N THR A 370 -5.33 9.43 -39.57
CA THR A 370 -4.37 10.53 -39.61
C THR A 370 -3.86 10.86 -38.20
N ALA A 371 -4.78 10.90 -37.22
CA ALA A 371 -4.47 11.25 -35.85
C ALA A 371 -3.58 10.21 -35.17
N TYR A 372 -3.78 8.92 -35.43
CA TYR A 372 -2.87 7.85 -35.03
C TYR A 372 -1.45 8.08 -35.57
N ASN A 373 -1.32 8.38 -36.86
CA ASN A 373 -0.01 8.57 -37.49
C ASN A 373 0.71 9.83 -36.98
N TRP A 374 -0.02 10.85 -36.55
CA TRP A 374 0.55 12.02 -35.89
C TRP A 374 0.88 11.74 -34.42
N CYS A 375 -0.08 11.22 -33.67
CA CYS A 375 0.01 10.92 -32.25
C CYS A 375 1.10 9.89 -31.93
N ARG A 376 1.38 8.93 -32.81
CA ARG A 376 2.47 7.94 -32.62
C ARG A 376 3.89 8.49 -32.80
N PHE A 377 4.04 9.75 -33.23
CA PHE A 377 5.33 10.44 -33.31
C PHE A 377 5.44 11.65 -32.37
N ASP A 378 4.33 12.28 -31.98
CA ASP A 378 4.33 13.31 -30.93
C ASP A 378 4.53 12.67 -29.53
N SER A 379 5.50 13.18 -28.76
CA SER A 379 5.74 12.75 -27.38
C SER A 379 4.75 13.33 -26.37
N GLN A 380 4.05 14.42 -26.73
CA GLN A 380 3.03 15.08 -25.91
C GLN A 380 1.63 14.48 -26.10
N CYS A 381 1.43 13.69 -27.16
CA CYS A 381 0.14 13.07 -27.48
C CYS A 381 -0.10 11.79 -26.67
N VAL A 382 -1.05 11.84 -25.73
CA VAL A 382 -1.44 10.70 -24.89
C VAL A 382 -2.59 9.88 -25.51
N GLY A 383 -3.28 10.43 -26.51
CA GLY A 383 -4.34 9.74 -27.24
C GLY A 383 -4.95 10.57 -28.36
N PHE A 384 -5.94 10.03 -29.05
CA PHE A 384 -6.65 10.70 -30.14
C PHE A 384 -8.10 10.20 -30.26
N ASP A 385 -8.92 10.75 -31.16
CA ASP A 385 -10.31 10.33 -31.35
C ASP A 385 -10.71 10.03 -32.81
N THR A 386 -11.93 9.50 -32.99
CA THR A 386 -12.58 9.24 -34.29
C THR A 386 -12.77 10.46 -35.19
N VAL A 387 -12.79 11.67 -34.63
CA VAL A 387 -12.85 12.95 -35.36
C VAL A 387 -11.46 13.42 -35.81
N GLY A 388 -10.42 12.64 -35.48
CA GLY A 388 -9.03 12.91 -35.82
C GLY A 388 -8.37 14.00 -34.96
N ARG A 389 -8.88 14.28 -33.76
CA ARG A 389 -8.25 15.19 -32.79
C ARG A 389 -7.22 14.43 -31.97
N THR A 390 -6.06 15.04 -31.72
CA THR A 390 -4.97 14.49 -30.91
C THR A 390 -4.90 15.22 -29.57
N LEU A 391 -4.68 14.47 -28.48
CA LEU A 391 -5.03 14.89 -27.12
C LEU A 391 -3.81 14.90 -26.20
N ARG A 392 -3.70 15.95 -25.37
CA ARG A 392 -2.66 16.15 -24.34
C ARG A 392 -2.98 15.45 -23.02
N THR A 393 -4.26 15.25 -22.75
CA THR A 393 -4.79 14.56 -21.56
C THR A 393 -5.83 13.51 -21.99
N TYR A 394 -6.23 12.63 -21.08
CA TYR A 394 -7.25 11.61 -21.33
C TYR A 394 -8.63 11.97 -20.73
N PHE A 395 -8.72 13.06 -19.96
CA PHE A 395 -9.95 13.49 -19.28
C PHE A 395 -10.13 15.02 -19.42
N PRO A 396 -11.37 15.53 -19.47
CA PRO A 396 -12.63 14.82 -19.30
C PRO A 396 -13.12 14.11 -20.58
N LEU A 397 -13.58 12.88 -20.42
CA LEU A 397 -14.37 12.17 -21.44
C LEU A 397 -15.85 12.50 -21.24
N GLN A 398 -16.59 12.70 -22.33
CA GLN A 398 -18.05 12.71 -22.32
C GLN A 398 -18.61 11.56 -23.16
N PRO A 399 -19.76 10.98 -22.80
CA PRO A 399 -20.45 10.00 -23.65
C PRO A 399 -20.77 10.60 -25.02
N THR A 400 -20.44 9.89 -26.09
CA THR A 400 -20.72 10.31 -27.47
C THR A 400 -20.86 9.05 -28.33
N PRO A 401 -22.09 8.52 -28.48
CA PRO A 401 -22.35 7.28 -29.20
C PRO A 401 -21.76 7.28 -30.62
N GLY A 402 -21.10 6.19 -31.01
CA GLY A 402 -20.43 6.06 -32.31
C GLY A 402 -19.12 6.85 -32.45
N SER A 403 -18.62 7.49 -31.38
CA SER A 403 -17.25 7.99 -31.31
C SER A 403 -16.35 7.04 -30.52
N CYS A 404 -15.04 7.10 -30.75
CA CYS A 404 -14.06 6.38 -29.93
C CYS A 404 -12.89 7.30 -29.55
N VAL A 405 -12.36 7.13 -28.34
CA VAL A 405 -11.09 7.72 -27.90
C VAL A 405 -10.04 6.62 -27.76
N TYR A 406 -8.85 6.88 -28.30
CA TYR A 406 -7.73 5.95 -28.44
C TYR A 406 -6.58 6.40 -27.55
N THR A 407 -6.38 5.76 -26.39
CA THR A 407 -5.36 6.13 -25.40
C THR A 407 -4.09 5.34 -25.63
N ARG A 408 -2.90 5.96 -25.53
CA ARG A 408 -1.62 5.24 -25.71
C ARG A 408 -1.44 4.19 -24.61
N ALA A 409 -1.18 2.95 -25.00
CA ALA A 409 -0.88 1.87 -24.07
C ALA A 409 0.50 2.10 -23.42
N ALA A 410 0.57 2.06 -22.09
CA ALA A 410 1.78 2.34 -21.32
C ALA A 410 2.99 1.42 -21.62
N SER A 411 2.79 0.35 -22.39
CA SER A 411 3.83 -0.62 -22.78
C SER A 411 4.48 -0.38 -24.15
N PHE A 412 4.10 0.66 -24.91
CA PHE A 412 4.62 0.91 -26.27
C PHE A 412 5.18 2.35 -26.45
N PRO A 413 6.51 2.51 -26.59
CA PRO A 413 7.14 3.74 -27.08
C PRO A 413 7.16 3.79 -28.64
N PRO A 414 7.41 4.96 -29.26
CA PRO A 414 7.24 5.20 -30.71
C PRO A 414 8.21 4.45 -31.63
N ASP A 415 7.81 4.29 -32.90
CA ASP A 415 8.57 3.61 -33.96
C ASP A 415 9.71 4.47 -34.56
N PRO A 416 10.88 3.90 -34.88
CA PRO A 416 11.95 4.59 -35.60
C PRO A 416 11.74 4.62 -37.14
N PRO A 417 12.32 5.60 -37.86
CA PRO A 417 12.25 5.71 -39.33
C PRO A 417 13.06 4.63 -40.08
N ARG A 418 12.75 4.41 -41.37
CA ARG A 418 13.15 3.22 -42.16
C ARG A 418 14.31 3.48 -43.16
N PRO A 419 15.39 2.67 -43.21
CA PRO A 419 16.51 2.85 -44.15
C PRO A 419 16.35 2.16 -45.54
N PRO A 420 17.20 2.51 -46.54
CA PRO A 420 17.23 1.93 -47.89
C PRO A 420 17.91 0.53 -47.99
N PRO A 421 17.76 -0.21 -49.12
CA PRO A 421 18.16 -1.62 -49.24
C PRO A 421 19.67 -1.88 -49.44
N ARG A 422 20.09 -3.13 -49.15
CA ARG A 422 21.50 -3.60 -49.15
C ARG A 422 21.68 -4.92 -49.96
N PRO A 423 22.79 -5.12 -50.70
CA PRO A 423 23.08 -6.33 -51.48
C PRO A 423 23.88 -7.38 -50.61
N PRO A 424 24.59 -8.42 -51.12
CA PRO A 424 24.26 -9.82 -50.78
C PRO A 424 25.05 -10.45 -49.59
N ARG A 425 24.86 -11.76 -49.37
CA ARG A 425 25.06 -12.47 -48.08
C ARG A 425 26.44 -13.16 -47.87
N SER A 426 26.72 -13.48 -46.60
CA SER A 426 27.89 -14.25 -46.11
C SER A 426 27.49 -15.24 -44.95
N PRO A 427 28.35 -16.20 -44.51
CA PRO A 427 27.94 -17.48 -43.86
C PRO A 427 27.72 -17.56 -42.30
N PRO A 428 27.34 -18.74 -41.71
CA PRO A 428 26.64 -18.89 -40.39
C PRO A 428 27.48 -19.31 -39.11
N PRO A 429 26.89 -19.33 -37.86
CA PRO A 429 27.62 -19.02 -36.59
C PRO A 429 28.02 -20.13 -35.54
N ARG A 430 28.92 -19.81 -34.57
CA ARG A 430 29.25 -20.58 -33.30
C ARG A 430 28.22 -20.35 -32.17
N PRO A 431 28.20 -21.19 -31.09
CA PRO A 431 27.42 -20.95 -29.88
C PRO A 431 28.07 -19.89 -28.95
N PRO A 432 27.32 -19.36 -27.97
CA PRO A 432 27.78 -18.28 -27.08
C PRO A 432 28.67 -18.75 -25.91
N ARG A 433 29.29 -17.77 -25.23
CA ARG A 433 30.02 -17.94 -23.95
C ARG A 433 29.08 -17.75 -22.74
N PRO A 434 29.49 -18.16 -21.50
CA PRO A 434 28.71 -17.92 -20.28
C PRO A 434 28.58 -16.43 -19.91
N PRO A 435 27.55 -16.05 -19.12
CA PRO A 435 27.36 -14.68 -18.64
C PRO A 435 28.34 -14.27 -17.53
N PRO A 436 28.53 -12.95 -17.29
CA PRO A 436 29.31 -12.45 -16.16
C PRO A 436 28.62 -12.66 -14.79
N PRO A 437 29.36 -12.57 -13.68
CA PRO A 437 28.80 -12.67 -12.33
C PRO A 437 27.91 -11.46 -11.98
N LEU A 438 26.93 -11.70 -11.11
CA LEU A 438 25.97 -10.69 -10.61
C LEU A 438 26.59 -9.79 -9.53
N PRO A 439 26.08 -8.55 -9.34
CA PRO A 439 26.45 -7.69 -8.22
C PRO A 439 25.87 -8.19 -6.87
N PRO A 440 26.37 -7.68 -5.73
CA PRO A 440 25.77 -7.94 -4.41
C PRO A 440 24.31 -7.48 -4.32
N GLY A 441 23.52 -8.15 -3.48
CA GLY A 441 22.12 -7.82 -3.24
C GLY A 441 21.94 -6.93 -2.01
N LEU A 442 21.07 -5.93 -2.10
CA LEU A 442 20.55 -5.23 -0.94
C LEU A 442 19.39 -6.02 -0.31
N ALA A 443 19.30 -6.05 1.01
CA ALA A 443 18.17 -6.60 1.75
C ALA A 443 17.69 -5.61 2.81
N SER A 444 16.39 -5.65 3.12
CA SER A 444 15.79 -4.88 4.20
C SER A 444 15.67 -5.75 5.45
N VAL A 445 16.30 -5.35 6.55
CA VAL A 445 16.17 -5.99 7.87
C VAL A 445 15.32 -5.07 8.75
N THR A 446 14.44 -5.65 9.57
CA THR A 446 13.52 -4.89 10.43
C THR A 446 13.53 -5.44 11.85
N ALA A 447 13.91 -4.61 12.81
CA ALA A 447 13.99 -4.97 14.22
C ALA A 447 12.98 -4.18 15.04
N THR A 448 12.42 -4.80 16.08
CA THR A 448 11.45 -4.15 16.98
C THR A 448 12.00 -4.10 18.40
N TYR A 449 11.79 -2.99 19.08
CA TYR A 449 12.42 -2.62 20.34
C TYR A 449 11.40 -2.07 21.34
N SER A 450 11.62 -2.28 22.64
CA SER A 450 10.98 -1.52 23.72
C SER A 450 12.00 -0.57 24.33
N ALA A 451 11.62 0.69 24.54
CA ALA A 451 12.40 1.69 25.26
C ALA A 451 11.63 2.16 26.51
N ASP A 452 12.26 2.04 27.68
CA ASP A 452 11.71 2.44 28.97
C ASP A 452 12.45 3.67 29.52
N PHE A 453 11.70 4.69 29.93
CA PHE A 453 12.18 6.01 30.32
C PHE A 453 11.72 6.37 31.74
N SER A 454 12.56 7.08 32.48
CA SER A 454 12.19 7.69 33.77
C SER A 454 12.44 9.19 33.78
N VAL A 455 11.71 9.90 34.63
CA VAL A 455 11.76 11.37 34.75
C VAL A 455 11.36 12.08 33.44
N VAL A 456 10.46 11.47 32.66
CA VAL A 456 9.94 12.08 31.44
C VAL A 456 9.05 13.25 31.83
N THR A 457 9.42 14.46 31.42
CA THR A 457 8.67 15.68 31.78
C THR A 457 7.47 15.89 30.85
N LEU A 458 6.54 14.93 30.87
CA LEU A 458 5.25 15.06 30.18
C LEU A 458 4.38 16.05 30.95
N ALA A 459 3.92 17.12 30.28
CA ALA A 459 3.05 18.10 30.90
C ALA A 459 1.68 17.47 31.19
N LEU A 460 1.32 17.32 32.46
CA LEU A 460 -0.08 17.10 32.84
C LEU A 460 -0.86 18.40 32.70
N THR A 461 -2.11 18.30 32.25
CA THR A 461 -3.08 19.39 32.34
C THR A 461 -3.41 19.68 33.81
N THR A 462 -4.10 20.79 34.08
CA THR A 462 -4.60 21.14 35.42
C THR A 462 -5.52 20.09 36.04
N ASN A 463 -6.09 19.19 35.24
CA ASN A 463 -6.98 18.10 35.67
C ASN A 463 -6.25 16.76 35.90
N GLY A 464 -4.91 16.72 35.76
CA GLY A 464 -4.12 15.50 35.91
C GLY A 464 -4.18 14.53 34.71
N THR A 465 -4.89 14.89 33.64
CA THR A 465 -4.82 14.18 32.35
C THR A 465 -3.57 14.59 31.59
N LEU A 466 -3.01 13.68 30.79
CA LEU A 466 -1.84 13.95 29.96
C LEU A 466 -2.13 14.99 28.87
N ASN A 467 -1.20 15.90 28.61
CA ASN A 467 -1.28 16.78 27.45
C ASN A 467 -0.81 16.02 26.19
N ASN A 468 -1.71 15.85 25.22
CA ASN A 468 -1.44 15.17 23.95
C ASN A 468 -0.33 15.84 23.14
N THR A 469 -0.21 17.18 23.18
CA THR A 469 0.89 17.92 22.54
C THR A 469 2.24 17.50 23.13
N ALA A 470 2.34 17.34 24.46
CA ALA A 470 3.57 16.92 25.12
C ALA A 470 3.94 15.45 24.86
N ILE A 471 2.94 14.58 24.62
CA ILE A 471 3.17 13.21 24.13
C ILE A 471 3.70 13.23 22.69
N TRP A 472 3.08 14.05 21.82
CA TRP A 472 3.50 14.19 20.42
C TRP A 472 4.93 14.73 20.31
N ASP A 473 5.25 15.81 21.04
CA ASP A 473 6.60 16.39 21.13
C ASP A 473 7.63 15.34 21.61
N PHE A 474 7.27 14.52 22.59
CA PHE A 474 8.13 13.45 23.12
C PHE A 474 8.38 12.34 22.08
N VAL A 475 7.36 11.93 21.33
CA VAL A 475 7.48 10.90 20.27
C VAL A 475 8.30 11.41 19.09
N ASP A 476 8.11 12.66 18.65
CA ASP A 476 8.90 13.23 17.54
C ASP A 476 10.37 13.40 17.93
N VAL A 477 10.66 13.99 19.10
CA VAL A 477 12.03 14.12 19.60
C VAL A 477 12.67 12.74 19.83
N PHE A 478 11.92 11.75 20.29
CA PHE A 478 12.41 10.37 20.36
C PHE A 478 12.79 9.80 18.99
N LYS A 479 11.88 9.87 18.00
CA LYS A 479 12.16 9.41 16.62
C LYS A 479 13.38 10.11 16.04
N GLN A 480 13.51 11.42 16.25
CA GLN A 480 14.67 12.21 15.83
C GLN A 480 15.97 11.73 16.52
N ARG A 481 15.95 11.42 17.81
CA ARG A 481 17.12 10.87 18.52
C ARG A 481 17.49 9.46 18.07
N VAL A 482 16.52 8.57 17.83
CA VAL A 482 16.79 7.23 17.26
C VAL A 482 17.43 7.34 15.87
N SER A 483 16.85 8.19 15.01
CA SER A 483 17.38 8.50 13.67
C SER A 483 18.83 8.98 13.73
N GLN A 484 19.12 9.98 14.58
CA GLN A 484 20.48 10.51 14.80
C GLN A 484 21.46 9.47 15.37
N THR A 485 21.04 8.67 16.35
CA THR A 485 21.91 7.71 17.05
C THR A 485 22.23 6.47 16.21
N TRP A 486 21.34 6.06 15.28
CA TRP A 486 21.54 4.86 14.43
C TRP A 486 21.83 5.16 12.95
N GLY A 487 21.79 6.42 12.51
CA GLY A 487 22.09 6.80 11.12
C GLY A 487 21.01 6.30 10.14
N ILE A 488 19.76 6.25 10.59
CA ILE A 488 18.60 5.78 9.82
C ILE A 488 17.63 6.94 9.57
N PRO A 489 16.91 6.98 8.44
CA PRO A 489 15.90 8.00 8.19
C PRO A 489 14.76 7.95 9.24
N ILE A 490 14.19 9.12 9.57
CA ILE A 490 13.20 9.25 10.65
C ILE A 490 11.87 8.54 10.33
N GLU A 491 11.53 8.41 9.04
CA GLU A 491 10.40 7.65 8.52
C GLU A 491 10.65 6.14 8.43
N GLN A 492 11.82 5.67 8.85
CA GLN A 492 12.13 4.25 9.08
C GLN A 492 12.14 3.89 10.59
N VAL A 493 11.91 4.87 11.47
CA VAL A 493 11.57 4.68 12.89
C VAL A 493 10.05 4.79 13.01
N ILE A 494 9.36 3.75 13.46
CA ILE A 494 7.89 3.72 13.59
C ILE A 494 7.53 3.44 15.05
N VAL A 495 6.74 4.31 15.68
CA VAL A 495 6.29 4.19 17.08
C VAL A 495 4.78 3.93 17.10
N PRO A 496 4.33 2.66 17.04
CA PRO A 496 2.90 2.34 17.03
C PRO A 496 2.21 2.46 18.40
N TYR A 497 2.93 2.37 19.53
CA TYR A 497 2.33 2.41 20.88
C TYR A 497 3.23 3.08 21.91
N ILE A 498 2.62 3.86 22.80
CA ILE A 498 3.25 4.45 23.99
C ILE A 498 2.39 4.23 25.24
N TYR A 499 3.06 3.87 26.33
CA TYR A 499 2.53 3.76 27.69
C TYR A 499 3.13 4.88 28.54
N VAL A 500 2.31 5.48 29.40
CA VAL A 500 2.76 6.48 30.39
C VAL A 500 2.26 6.05 31.76
N ASN A 501 3.16 5.91 32.73
CA ASN A 501 2.89 5.38 34.07
C ASN A 501 2.13 4.03 34.07
N GLY A 502 2.43 3.17 33.08
CA GLY A 502 1.78 1.88 32.89
C GLY A 502 0.38 1.92 32.27
N ILE A 503 -0.16 3.12 32.00
CA ILE A 503 -1.41 3.32 31.26
C ILE A 503 -1.06 3.38 29.77
N GLU A 504 -1.65 2.51 28.96
CA GLU A 504 -1.56 2.64 27.50
C GLU A 504 -2.27 3.92 27.06
N VAL A 505 -1.66 4.71 26.19
CA VAL A 505 -2.31 5.89 25.61
C VAL A 505 -3.32 5.43 24.56
N ASP A 506 -4.41 4.80 25.01
CA ASP A 506 -5.55 4.39 24.18
C ASP A 506 -6.23 5.65 23.62
N VAL A 507 -5.75 6.02 22.44
CA VAL A 507 -6.33 6.92 21.43
C VAL A 507 -7.86 6.97 21.43
N THR A 508 -8.54 5.85 21.70
CA THR A 508 -10.01 5.74 21.63
C THR A 508 -10.73 5.89 22.98
N SER A 509 -10.04 6.29 24.06
CA SER A 509 -10.57 6.25 25.44
C SER A 509 -11.07 7.57 26.05
N VAL A 510 -10.64 8.74 25.56
CA VAL A 510 -10.74 9.99 26.34
C VAL A 510 -11.96 10.87 26.00
N THR A 511 -12.71 10.61 24.92
CA THR A 511 -13.91 11.41 24.58
C THR A 511 -15.20 10.81 25.17
N PRO A 512 -15.96 11.54 26.03
CA PRO A 512 -17.09 10.94 26.76
C PRO A 512 -18.33 10.53 25.94
N ASN A 513 -18.44 10.89 24.66
CA ASN A 513 -19.70 10.83 23.90
C ASN A 513 -19.57 10.52 22.39
N SER A 514 -18.54 9.81 21.93
CA SER A 514 -18.45 9.35 20.53
C SER A 514 -18.33 7.82 20.41
N ARG A 515 -19.37 7.17 19.85
CA ARG A 515 -19.39 5.71 19.61
C ARG A 515 -18.82 5.34 18.24
N ARG A 516 -17.49 5.35 18.09
CA ARG A 516 -16.76 4.51 17.13
C ARG A 516 -15.44 4.08 17.78
N ARG A 517 -15.09 2.79 17.70
CA ARG A 517 -13.75 2.28 18.01
C ARG A 517 -13.19 1.59 16.78
N SER A 518 -11.89 1.76 16.57
CA SER A 518 -11.13 1.39 15.37
C SER A 518 -10.42 0.03 15.54
N VAL A 519 -9.50 -0.27 14.63
CA VAL A 519 -8.80 -1.55 14.49
C VAL A 519 -7.60 -1.62 15.46
N VAL A 520 -6.84 -2.72 15.40
CA VAL A 520 -5.54 -2.95 16.04
C VAL A 520 -5.57 -3.40 17.52
N GLU A 521 -5.64 -4.72 17.72
CA GLU A 521 -5.24 -5.39 18.98
C GLU A 521 -4.22 -6.53 18.71
N VAL A 522 -3.58 -6.53 17.53
CA VAL A 522 -2.80 -7.67 17.02
C VAL A 522 -1.33 -7.66 17.46
N GLY A 523 -0.75 -6.48 17.73
CA GLY A 523 0.71 -6.31 17.88
C GLY A 523 1.35 -6.81 19.19
N GLN A 524 0.84 -6.43 20.37
CA GLN A 524 1.66 -6.49 21.60
C GLN A 524 1.91 -7.87 22.24
N ASN A 525 1.04 -8.88 22.05
CA ASN A 525 1.12 -10.12 22.87
C ASN A 525 1.98 -11.25 22.27
N GLU A 526 2.72 -11.03 21.20
CA GLU A 526 3.82 -11.94 20.80
C GLU A 526 5.11 -11.66 21.61
N ILE A 527 5.09 -10.63 22.47
CA ILE A 527 6.21 -10.17 23.29
C ILE A 527 5.93 -10.47 24.78
N ASP A 528 5.53 -11.70 25.10
CA ASP A 528 5.72 -12.27 26.43
C ASP A 528 6.39 -13.65 26.37
N THR A 529 7.73 -13.58 26.36
CA THR A 529 8.74 -14.56 26.82
C THR A 529 8.70 -16.04 26.37
N THR A 530 7.68 -16.53 25.65
CA THR A 530 7.51 -17.98 25.38
C THR A 530 7.38 -18.41 23.91
N GLY A 531 8.05 -17.71 22.98
CA GLY A 531 8.18 -18.22 21.60
C GLY A 531 9.07 -17.38 20.68
N PHE A 532 10.15 -17.98 20.16
CA PHE A 532 11.04 -17.55 19.05
C PHE A 532 11.71 -16.15 19.07
N SER A 533 11.13 -15.13 19.70
CA SER A 533 11.65 -13.77 19.80
C SER A 533 12.93 -13.69 20.65
N ARG A 534 14.02 -13.19 20.05
CA ARG A 534 15.34 -13.05 20.70
C ARG A 534 15.43 -11.77 21.53
N VAL A 535 14.79 -11.78 22.70
CA VAL A 535 14.88 -10.68 23.66
C VAL A 535 16.35 -10.37 24.02
N ARG A 536 16.81 -9.15 23.73
CA ARG A 536 18.17 -8.67 24.01
C ARG A 536 18.15 -7.26 24.59
N LYS A 537 18.46 -7.13 25.88
CA LYS A 537 18.72 -5.82 26.50
C LYS A 537 20.01 -5.23 25.92
N MET A 538 19.95 -4.01 25.39
CA MET A 538 21.12 -3.25 24.96
C MET A 538 21.83 -2.61 26.15
N ASP A 539 23.15 -2.45 26.02
CA ASP A 539 23.92 -1.60 26.93
C ASP A 539 23.75 -0.12 26.55
N ILE A 540 22.97 0.60 27.34
CA ILE A 540 22.74 2.04 27.17
C ILE A 540 23.88 2.91 27.71
N SER A 541 24.92 2.34 28.34
CA SER A 541 26.03 3.12 28.92
C SER A 541 26.95 3.75 27.87
N GLY A 542 27.00 3.17 26.67
CA GLY A 542 27.88 3.58 25.56
C GLY A 542 27.62 4.99 25.02
N PRO A 543 28.65 5.70 24.52
CA PRO A 543 28.55 7.12 24.15
C PRO A 543 27.56 7.41 23.01
N THR A 544 27.32 6.43 22.12
CA THR A 544 26.29 6.49 21.06
C THR A 544 24.89 6.70 21.61
N MET A 545 24.58 6.13 22.78
CA MET A 545 23.27 6.21 23.44
C MET A 545 23.10 7.47 24.31
N SER A 546 24.01 8.45 24.21
CA SER A 546 23.94 9.72 24.96
C SER A 546 22.69 10.55 24.60
N GLY A 547 22.36 10.67 23.31
CA GLY A 547 21.19 11.44 22.84
C GLY A 547 19.84 10.90 23.33
N LEU A 548 19.72 9.58 23.49
CA LEU A 548 18.51 8.94 24.03
C LEU A 548 18.48 8.95 25.57
N ARG A 549 19.62 8.82 26.25
CA ARG A 549 19.72 9.02 27.71
C ARG A 549 19.35 10.45 28.14
N ALA A 550 19.60 11.45 27.29
CA ALA A 550 19.14 12.82 27.51
C ALA A 550 17.60 12.97 27.51
N LEU A 551 16.85 11.98 27.02
CA LEU A 551 15.39 11.88 27.14
C LEU A 551 14.91 11.05 28.34
N GLY A 552 15.83 10.61 29.21
CA GLY A 552 15.51 9.77 30.37
C GLY A 552 15.53 8.26 30.09
N LEU A 553 16.08 7.80 28.97
CA LEU A 553 16.16 6.35 28.64
C LEU A 553 16.91 5.56 29.74
N THR A 554 16.22 4.61 30.37
CA THR A 554 16.74 3.72 31.42
C THR A 554 16.97 2.29 30.96
N GLN A 555 16.22 1.84 29.95
CA GLN A 555 16.34 0.50 29.39
C GLN A 555 15.95 0.53 27.91
N LEU A 556 16.69 -0.21 27.10
CA LEU A 556 16.34 -0.50 25.71
C LEU A 556 16.48 -2.01 25.50
N VAL A 557 15.45 -2.63 24.92
CA VAL A 557 15.39 -4.08 24.69
C VAL A 557 14.99 -4.34 23.25
N GLN A 558 15.82 -5.03 22.47
CA GLN A 558 15.39 -5.63 21.22
C GLN A 558 14.43 -6.78 21.53
N LEU A 559 13.23 -6.71 20.99
CA LEU A 559 12.15 -7.67 21.19
C LEU A 559 12.21 -8.73 20.09
N ALA A 560 12.29 -8.28 18.83
CA ALA A 560 12.32 -9.13 17.64
C ALA A 560 13.35 -8.65 16.60
N ASP A 561 13.73 -9.57 15.71
CA ASP A 561 14.75 -9.42 14.67
C ASP A 561 14.26 -10.13 13.41
N TRP A 562 13.60 -9.39 12.50
CA TRP A 562 12.96 -9.93 11.30
C TRP A 562 13.88 -9.70 10.10
N SER A 563 14.38 -10.78 9.50
CA SER A 563 15.27 -10.72 8.33
C SER A 563 14.63 -10.16 7.05
N SER A 564 13.30 -9.99 7.08
CA SER A 564 12.49 -9.28 6.10
C SER A 564 11.05 -9.20 6.64
N LEU A 565 10.53 -8.00 6.90
CA LEU A 565 9.07 -7.79 7.02
C LEU A 565 8.46 -7.79 5.60
N GLU A 566 7.23 -8.26 5.43
CA GLU A 566 6.53 -8.00 4.18
C GLU A 566 6.16 -6.51 4.07
N TYR A 567 6.17 -5.98 2.84
CA TYR A 567 5.83 -4.58 2.57
C TYR A 567 4.43 -4.19 3.09
N ASN A 568 3.50 -5.15 3.10
CA ASN A 568 2.14 -4.98 3.65
C ASN A 568 2.13 -4.81 5.18
N GLU A 569 3.04 -5.50 5.88
CA GLU A 569 3.18 -5.41 7.35
C GLU A 569 3.82 -4.09 7.74
N LEU A 570 4.82 -3.63 6.97
CA LEU A 570 5.43 -2.32 7.14
C LEU A 570 4.43 -1.18 6.90
N LEU A 571 3.55 -1.32 5.89
CA LEU A 571 2.43 -0.42 5.66
C LEU A 571 1.44 -0.41 6.82
N ALA A 572 1.09 -1.57 7.38
CA ALA A 572 0.18 -1.66 8.52
C ALA A 572 0.76 -0.99 9.77
N LEU A 573 2.07 -1.16 10.05
CA LEU A 573 2.75 -0.46 11.15
C LEU A 573 2.75 1.06 10.94
N LYS A 574 3.02 1.54 9.72
CA LYS A 574 2.93 2.98 9.40
C LYS A 574 1.51 3.54 9.55
N ALA A 575 0.49 2.78 9.17
CA ALA A 575 -0.91 3.18 9.37
C ALA A 575 -1.25 3.28 10.87
N SER A 576 -0.80 2.36 11.72
CA SER A 576 -1.02 2.47 13.18
C SER A 576 -0.29 3.66 13.82
N GLU A 577 0.91 4.01 13.32
CA GLU A 577 1.58 5.25 13.74
C GLU A 577 0.82 6.51 13.25
N GLU A 578 0.30 6.50 12.01
CA GLU A 578 -0.49 7.63 11.50
C GLU A 578 -1.80 7.82 12.28
N GLU A 579 -2.51 6.74 12.65
CA GLU A 579 -3.69 6.79 13.53
C GLU A 579 -3.34 7.36 14.93
N LEU A 580 -2.23 6.92 15.55
CA LEU A 580 -1.75 7.47 16.82
C LEU A 580 -1.45 8.97 16.72
N LEU A 581 -0.68 9.37 15.70
CA LEU A 581 -0.32 10.78 15.49
C LEU A 581 -1.52 11.63 15.11
N GLN A 582 -2.52 11.10 14.39
CA GLN A 582 -3.78 11.79 14.10
C GLN A 582 -4.59 12.02 15.37
N ALA A 583 -4.80 11.01 16.19
CA ALA A 583 -5.58 11.13 17.43
C ALA A 583 -4.96 12.08 18.46
N LEU A 584 -3.63 12.09 18.59
CA LEU A 584 -2.92 13.07 19.42
C LEU A 584 -3.15 14.53 18.96
N ARG A 585 -3.49 14.75 17.68
CA ARG A 585 -3.83 16.06 17.10
C ARG A 585 -5.33 16.38 17.15
N GLU A 586 -6.20 15.38 17.05
CA GLU A 586 -7.66 15.57 17.11
C GLU A 586 -8.21 15.76 18.54
N MET A 587 -7.43 15.40 19.57
CA MET A 587 -7.81 15.57 20.98
C MET A 587 -7.37 16.91 21.61
N GLU A 588 -7.13 17.97 20.82
CA GLU A 588 -7.00 19.32 21.38
C GLU A 588 -8.38 19.84 21.85
N PRO A 589 -8.52 20.29 23.12
CA PRO A 589 -9.78 20.86 23.60
C PRO A 589 -9.98 22.27 23.03
N ASN A 590 -11.21 22.60 22.63
CA ASN A 590 -11.65 23.95 22.26
C ASN A 590 -11.70 24.91 23.48
N GLU A 591 -10.55 25.17 24.12
CA GLU A 591 -10.45 26.13 25.22
C GLU A 591 -10.30 27.58 24.71
N SER A 592 -11.40 28.16 24.25
CA SER A 592 -11.52 29.61 24.08
C SER A 592 -11.65 30.32 25.45
N SER A 593 -10.67 30.15 26.34
CA SER A 593 -10.64 30.68 27.70
C SER A 593 -9.19 30.89 28.19
N GLY A 594 -8.86 32.10 28.60
CA GLY A 594 -7.49 32.52 28.93
C GLY A 594 -6.94 32.03 30.28
N GLN A 595 -6.99 30.73 30.58
CA GLN A 595 -6.41 30.19 31.81
C GLN A 595 -4.90 29.95 31.67
N ARG A 596 -4.10 30.63 32.51
CA ARG A 596 -2.64 30.47 32.52
C ARG A 596 -2.24 29.06 32.96
N HIS A 597 -1.56 28.31 32.10
CA HIS A 597 -0.94 27.04 32.48
C HIS A 597 0.00 27.21 33.67
N ARG A 598 -0.42 26.73 34.83
CA ARG A 598 0.43 26.63 36.02
C ARG A 598 1.37 25.45 35.78
N ARG A 599 2.63 25.70 35.41
CA ARG A 599 3.69 24.67 35.40
C ARG A 599 3.80 24.09 36.81
N LEU A 600 3.14 22.94 37.04
CA LEU A 600 3.40 22.11 38.20
C LEU A 600 4.85 21.62 38.07
N SER A 601 5.67 21.90 39.08
CA SER A 601 7.04 21.40 39.11
C SER A 601 6.99 19.88 39.19
N ALA A 602 7.80 19.20 38.38
CA ALA A 602 7.77 17.75 38.25
C ALA A 602 7.88 17.07 39.61
N THR A 603 6.83 16.37 40.03
CA THR A 603 6.89 15.50 41.21
C THR A 603 7.58 14.23 40.75
N SER A 604 8.83 14.02 41.16
CA SER A 604 9.72 13.02 40.57
C SER A 604 9.14 11.60 40.64
N GLY A 605 8.67 11.08 39.50
CA GLY A 605 8.07 9.74 39.43
C GLY A 605 7.63 9.32 38.03
N ASP A 606 7.29 10.26 37.13
CA ASP A 606 6.75 9.92 35.81
C ASP A 606 7.70 9.06 34.95
N SER A 607 7.10 8.04 34.35
CA SER A 607 7.76 7.01 33.54
C SER A 607 6.98 6.77 32.25
N ALA A 608 7.69 6.41 31.19
CA ALA A 608 7.06 6.02 29.93
C ALA A 608 7.76 4.78 29.37
N SER A 609 7.01 3.93 28.67
CA SER A 609 7.59 2.86 27.85
C SER A 609 6.93 2.87 26.48
N MET A 610 7.70 2.62 25.43
CA MET A 610 7.17 2.59 24.07
C MET A 610 7.77 1.44 23.27
N ASN A 611 6.94 0.83 22.43
CA ASN A 611 7.38 -0.12 21.43
C ASN A 611 7.61 0.63 20.13
N PHE A 612 8.74 0.37 19.46
CA PHE A 612 9.07 0.98 18.18
C PHE A 612 9.80 -0.01 17.25
N THR A 613 9.55 0.13 15.96
CA THR A 613 10.14 -0.69 14.90
C THR A 613 11.09 0.16 14.08
N VAL A 614 12.24 -0.42 13.72
CA VAL A 614 13.26 0.18 12.89
C VAL A 614 13.56 -0.70 11.70
N THR A 615 13.51 -0.12 10.50
CA THR A 615 13.92 -0.73 9.24
C THR A 615 15.30 -0.21 8.84
N GLN A 616 16.15 -1.07 8.25
CA GLN A 616 17.44 -0.68 7.68
C GLN A 616 17.74 -1.51 6.42
N LEU A 617 18.32 -0.86 5.40
CA LEU A 617 18.88 -1.53 4.23
C LEU A 617 20.34 -1.95 4.48
N ILE A 618 20.66 -3.21 4.21
CA ILE A 618 22.03 -3.76 4.34
C ILE A 618 22.47 -4.43 3.03
N GLU A 619 23.78 -4.40 2.75
CA GLU A 619 24.40 -5.15 1.67
C GLU A 619 24.64 -6.61 2.11
N VAL A 620 24.11 -7.58 1.36
CA VAL A 620 24.26 -9.01 1.64
C VAL A 620 25.46 -9.57 0.86
N PRO A 621 26.50 -10.09 1.54
CA PRO A 621 27.63 -10.72 0.87
C PRO A 621 27.18 -11.92 0.02
N LEU A 622 27.65 -11.97 -1.23
CA LEU A 622 27.41 -13.10 -2.12
C LEU A 622 28.04 -14.40 -1.55
N PRO A 623 27.44 -15.58 -1.81
CA PRO A 623 28.04 -16.85 -1.41
C PRO A 623 29.46 -17.02 -1.96
N PRO A 624 30.38 -17.67 -1.22
CA PRO A 624 31.73 -17.93 -1.72
C PRO A 624 31.67 -18.80 -2.99
N SER A 625 32.47 -18.43 -3.99
CA SER A 625 32.57 -19.15 -5.26
C SER A 625 32.85 -20.65 -5.04
N PRO A 626 32.25 -21.55 -5.84
CA PRO A 626 32.49 -22.98 -5.71
C PRO A 626 33.97 -23.32 -5.95
N PRO A 627 34.50 -24.38 -5.31
CA PRO A 627 35.91 -24.74 -5.39
C PRO A 627 36.35 -25.05 -6.84
N PRO A 628 37.64 -24.83 -7.17
CA PRO A 628 38.17 -25.10 -8.50
C PRO A 628 38.00 -26.58 -8.89
N ARG A 629 37.84 -26.83 -10.18
CA ARG A 629 37.65 -28.20 -10.71
C ARG A 629 38.89 -29.06 -10.46
N PRO A 630 38.73 -30.39 -10.30
CA PRO A 630 39.84 -31.34 -10.31
C PRO A 630 40.69 -31.20 -11.60
N PRO A 631 41.99 -31.55 -11.55
CA PRO A 631 42.84 -31.57 -12.74
C PRO A 631 42.27 -32.46 -13.85
N ASN A 632 42.39 -32.00 -15.11
CA ASN A 632 42.04 -32.80 -16.28
C ASN A 632 42.96 -34.04 -16.40
N PRO A 633 42.47 -35.17 -16.94
CA PRO A 633 43.30 -36.37 -17.12
C PRO A 633 44.43 -36.14 -18.15
N PRO A 634 45.54 -36.90 -18.06
CA PRO A 634 46.68 -36.74 -18.96
C PRO A 634 46.30 -36.88 -20.44
N GLY A 635 46.79 -35.96 -21.27
CA GLY A 635 46.59 -35.96 -22.73
C GLY A 635 45.70 -34.84 -23.28
N ILE A 636 44.99 -34.08 -22.43
CA ILE A 636 44.19 -32.93 -22.85
C ILE A 636 44.98 -31.63 -22.60
N MET A 637 45.60 -31.08 -23.65
CA MET A 637 46.12 -29.71 -23.63
C MET A 637 44.98 -28.72 -23.85
N GLU A 638 44.60 -27.97 -22.81
CA GLU A 638 43.80 -26.75 -23.01
C GLU A 638 44.67 -25.61 -23.54
N SER A 639 44.07 -24.74 -24.34
CA SER A 639 44.74 -23.56 -24.91
C SER A 639 45.15 -22.59 -23.79
N PRO A 640 46.31 -21.91 -23.88
CA PRO A 640 46.81 -21.08 -22.77
C PRO A 640 45.82 -19.99 -22.35
N SER A 641 45.50 -19.96 -21.06
CA SER A 641 44.67 -18.90 -20.48
C SER A 641 45.34 -17.53 -20.63
N PRO A 642 44.57 -16.45 -20.88
CA PRO A 642 45.12 -15.11 -20.96
C PRO A 642 45.72 -14.68 -19.60
N PRO A 643 46.73 -13.77 -19.60
CA PRO A 643 47.39 -13.33 -18.38
C PRO A 643 46.39 -12.64 -17.42
N PRO A 644 46.60 -12.76 -16.10
CA PRO A 644 45.74 -12.14 -15.11
C PRO A 644 45.80 -10.60 -15.20
N PRO A 645 44.68 -9.89 -14.95
CA PRO A 645 44.68 -8.43 -14.93
C PRO A 645 45.54 -7.88 -13.78
N PRO A 646 46.10 -6.66 -13.93
CA PRO A 646 46.95 -6.06 -12.90
C PRO A 646 46.22 -5.82 -11.57
N PRO A 647 46.95 -5.84 -10.43
CA PRO A 647 46.34 -5.69 -9.11
C PRO A 647 45.63 -4.34 -8.98
N ARG A 648 44.34 -4.38 -8.60
CA ARG A 648 43.55 -3.19 -8.31
C ARG A 648 44.08 -2.51 -7.04
N PRO A 649 44.14 -1.15 -6.96
CA PRO A 649 44.57 -0.45 -5.74
C PRO A 649 43.77 -0.86 -4.51
N PRO A 650 44.35 -0.77 -3.30
CA PRO A 650 43.63 -1.06 -2.05
C PRO A 650 42.37 -0.22 -1.95
N ARG A 651 41.21 -0.88 -1.81
CA ARG A 651 39.96 -0.19 -1.47
C ARG A 651 40.13 0.38 -0.05
N PRO A 652 39.70 1.62 0.24
CA PRO A 652 39.52 2.05 1.62
C PRO A 652 38.70 1.02 2.39
N PRO A 653 38.98 0.75 3.68
CA PRO A 653 38.14 -0.14 4.47
C PRO A 653 36.71 0.39 4.43
N PRO A 654 35.70 -0.45 4.17
CA PRO A 654 34.31 -0.05 4.35
C PRO A 654 34.12 0.48 5.77
N VAL A 655 33.27 1.49 5.95
CA VAL A 655 32.69 1.73 7.28
C VAL A 655 32.03 0.41 7.68
N PRO A 656 32.48 -0.24 8.77
CA PRO A 656 31.95 -1.55 9.11
C PRO A 656 30.45 -1.39 9.40
N PRO A 657 29.57 -2.25 8.85
CA PRO A 657 28.17 -2.24 9.27
C PRO A 657 28.13 -2.40 10.79
N GLN A 658 27.26 -1.64 11.47
CA GLN A 658 27.16 -1.65 12.94
C GLN A 658 26.50 -2.94 13.45
N THR A 659 27.22 -4.03 13.25
CA THR A 659 26.94 -5.34 13.83
C THR A 659 27.10 -5.28 15.34
N LEU A 660 26.44 -6.20 16.05
CA LEU A 660 26.57 -6.31 17.50
C LEU A 660 28.02 -6.55 17.96
N GLY A 661 28.90 -7.06 17.10
CA GLY A 661 30.33 -7.21 17.37
C GLY A 661 31.08 -5.87 17.43
N SER A 662 30.86 -4.99 16.46
CA SER A 662 31.47 -3.65 16.45
C SER A 662 30.95 -2.76 17.57
N LEU A 663 29.66 -2.86 17.92
CA LEU A 663 29.07 -2.06 19.00
C LEU A 663 29.65 -2.47 20.37
N ALA A 664 29.77 -3.78 20.64
CA ALA A 664 30.33 -4.27 21.90
C ALA A 664 31.85 -3.99 22.02
N ALA A 665 32.59 -4.05 20.93
CA ALA A 665 34.00 -3.62 20.89
C ALA A 665 34.17 -2.12 21.21
N ALA A 666 33.21 -1.28 20.81
CA ALA A 666 33.19 0.16 21.13
C ALA A 666 32.73 0.49 22.56
N THR A 667 32.02 -0.43 23.25
CA THR A 667 31.58 -0.25 24.65
C THR A 667 32.41 -1.03 25.67
N ASN A 668 33.48 -1.72 25.23
CA ASN A 668 34.35 -2.52 26.10
C ASN A 668 33.61 -3.67 26.83
N SER A 669 32.53 -4.18 26.22
CA SER A 669 31.61 -5.16 26.82
C SER A 669 31.90 -6.60 26.37
N THR A 670 31.77 -7.57 27.28
CA THR A 670 32.21 -8.96 27.05
C THR A 670 31.19 -9.78 26.25
N ILE A 671 31.44 -10.01 24.97
CA ILE A 671 30.54 -10.79 24.10
C ILE A 671 30.64 -12.30 24.40
N ILE A 672 29.57 -12.91 24.91
CA ILE A 672 29.41 -14.38 24.85
C ILE A 672 28.82 -14.75 23.49
N GLN A 673 29.66 -14.71 22.44
CA GLN A 673 29.24 -15.06 21.09
C GLN A 673 29.16 -16.58 20.93
N ARG A 674 27.96 -17.13 20.86
CA ARG A 674 27.76 -18.52 20.39
C ARG A 674 27.87 -18.58 18.86
N PRO A 675 28.26 -19.73 18.28
CA PRO A 675 28.34 -19.87 16.83
C PRO A 675 27.02 -19.55 16.13
N ASN A 676 27.12 -19.07 14.88
CA ASN A 676 25.98 -19.04 13.98
C ASN A 676 25.41 -20.46 13.81
N ALA A 677 24.12 -20.57 13.55
CA ALA A 677 23.54 -21.85 13.11
C ALA A 677 24.28 -22.31 11.84
N PRO A 678 24.70 -23.58 11.75
CA PRO A 678 25.31 -24.07 10.51
C PRO A 678 24.29 -23.99 9.37
N PRO A 679 24.72 -23.71 8.12
CA PRO A 679 23.86 -23.94 6.98
C PRO A 679 23.42 -25.41 6.96
N SER A 680 22.22 -25.69 6.46
CA SER A 680 21.72 -27.06 6.32
C SER A 680 22.78 -27.93 5.64
N PRO A 681 23.12 -29.11 6.20
CA PRO A 681 24.19 -29.92 5.64
C PRO A 681 23.85 -30.31 4.20
N PRO A 682 24.83 -30.32 3.28
CA PRO A 682 24.61 -30.93 1.97
C PRO A 682 24.20 -32.39 2.18
N PHE A 683 23.30 -32.90 1.32
CA PHE A 683 22.88 -34.29 1.36
C PHE A 683 24.11 -35.21 1.41
N PRO A 684 24.16 -36.20 2.33
CA PRO A 684 25.32 -37.07 2.44
C PRO A 684 25.49 -37.86 1.14
N SER A 685 26.67 -37.76 0.53
CA SER A 685 27.06 -38.58 -0.60
C SER A 685 26.91 -40.06 -0.22
N VAL A 686 26.03 -40.78 -0.93
CA VAL A 686 25.81 -42.21 -0.69
C VAL A 686 27.14 -42.95 -0.87
N PRO A 687 27.61 -43.73 0.12
CA PRO A 687 28.84 -44.51 -0.04
C PRO A 687 28.66 -45.55 -1.15
N THR A 688 29.66 -45.67 -2.02
CA THR A 688 29.63 -46.58 -3.17
C THR A 688 29.73 -48.05 -2.72
N ILE A 689 28.60 -48.62 -2.32
CA ILE A 689 28.47 -50.06 -2.11
C ILE A 689 28.64 -50.76 -3.48
N PRO A 690 29.46 -51.82 -3.60
CA PRO A 690 29.58 -52.58 -4.84
C PRO A 690 28.24 -53.19 -5.27
N PRO A 691 27.96 -53.32 -6.58
CA PRO A 691 26.65 -53.78 -7.05
C PRO A 691 26.35 -55.20 -6.53
N PRO A 692 25.17 -55.44 -5.94
CA PRO A 692 24.76 -56.78 -5.55
C PRO A 692 24.57 -57.66 -6.80
N PRO A 693 24.79 -58.98 -6.70
CA PRO A 693 24.56 -59.90 -7.83
C PRO A 693 23.11 -59.86 -8.27
N SER A 694 22.88 -59.96 -9.58
CA SER A 694 21.54 -59.86 -10.17
C SER A 694 20.58 -60.91 -9.59
N PRO A 695 19.38 -60.53 -9.10
CA PRO A 695 18.40 -61.49 -8.63
C PRO A 695 17.92 -62.37 -9.81
N PRO A 696 17.57 -63.65 -9.56
CA PRO A 696 17.08 -64.54 -10.60
C PRO A 696 15.79 -64.00 -11.23
N ARG A 697 15.68 -64.17 -12.55
CA ARG A 697 14.56 -63.69 -13.37
C ARG A 697 13.23 -64.26 -12.85
N PRO A 698 12.22 -63.43 -12.51
CA PRO A 698 10.89 -63.93 -12.16
C PRO A 698 10.29 -64.79 -13.29
N PRO A 699 9.52 -65.84 -12.97
CA PRO A 699 8.77 -66.58 -13.97
C PRO A 699 7.75 -65.67 -14.65
N ALA A 700 7.47 -65.94 -15.93
CA ALA A 700 6.53 -65.13 -16.71
C ALA A 700 5.10 -65.21 -16.13
N PRO A 701 4.33 -64.11 -16.12
CA PRO A 701 2.92 -64.16 -15.75
C PRO A 701 2.14 -65.02 -16.76
N PRO A 702 1.11 -65.77 -16.32
CA PRO A 702 0.25 -66.53 -17.21
C PRO A 702 -0.52 -65.59 -18.16
N ASN A 703 -0.79 -66.06 -19.38
CA ASN A 703 -1.49 -65.27 -20.40
C ASN A 703 -2.89 -64.81 -19.91
N PRO A 704 -3.30 -63.58 -20.23
CA PRO A 704 -4.68 -63.15 -20.00
C PRO A 704 -5.66 -63.97 -20.86
N PRO A 705 -6.89 -64.23 -20.36
CA PRO A 705 -7.92 -64.90 -21.15
C PRO A 705 -8.33 -64.06 -22.38
N PRO A 706 -8.81 -64.69 -23.46
CA PRO A 706 -9.17 -63.99 -24.69
C PRO A 706 -10.34 -63.01 -24.49
N LEU A 707 -10.26 -61.87 -25.18
CA LEU A 707 -11.32 -60.86 -25.22
C LEU A 707 -12.60 -61.43 -25.87
N PRO A 708 -13.80 -61.14 -25.34
CA PRO A 708 -15.06 -61.49 -26.00
C PRO A 708 -15.23 -60.68 -27.30
N PRO A 709 -15.97 -61.21 -28.29
CA PRO A 709 -16.19 -60.54 -29.57
C PRO A 709 -17.02 -59.24 -29.42
N PRO A 710 -16.85 -58.26 -30.33
CA PRO A 710 -17.51 -56.96 -30.23
C PRO A 710 -19.02 -57.07 -30.36
N THR A 711 -19.75 -56.61 -29.33
CA THR A 711 -21.21 -56.59 -29.32
C THR A 711 -21.73 -55.45 -30.22
N ILE A 712 -22.59 -55.79 -31.18
CA ILE A 712 -23.24 -54.79 -32.05
C ILE A 712 -24.22 -53.97 -31.19
N PRO A 713 -24.19 -52.62 -31.22
CA PRO A 713 -25.14 -51.81 -30.49
C PRO A 713 -26.57 -51.97 -31.07
N PRO A 714 -27.61 -52.07 -30.23
CA PRO A 714 -28.98 -52.18 -30.72
C PRO A 714 -29.45 -50.87 -31.39
N PRO A 715 -30.36 -50.94 -32.37
CA PRO A 715 -30.88 -49.75 -33.05
C PRO A 715 -31.69 -48.86 -32.09
N PRO A 716 -31.76 -47.54 -32.34
CA PRO A 716 -32.51 -46.61 -31.49
C PRO A 716 -34.03 -46.89 -31.54
N PRO A 717 -34.74 -46.73 -30.41
CA PRO A 717 -36.20 -46.91 -30.38
C PRO A 717 -36.91 -45.79 -31.17
N PRO A 718 -38.08 -46.09 -31.78
CA PRO A 718 -38.85 -45.09 -32.52
C PRO A 718 -39.40 -43.98 -31.60
N PRO A 719 -39.61 -42.76 -32.12
CA PRO A 719 -40.07 -41.63 -31.32
C PRO A 719 -41.48 -41.87 -30.78
N ARG A 720 -41.63 -41.84 -29.45
CA ARG A 720 -42.96 -41.85 -28.82
C ARG A 720 -43.62 -40.48 -29.02
N THR A 721 -44.83 -40.50 -29.58
CA THR A 721 -45.74 -39.35 -29.62
C THR A 721 -46.10 -38.91 -28.20
N TRP A 722 -45.91 -37.64 -27.89
CA TRP A 722 -46.36 -37.05 -26.63
C TRP A 722 -47.88 -36.83 -26.66
N LEU A 723 -48.59 -37.45 -25.72
CA LEU A 723 -49.93 -37.01 -25.32
C LEU A 723 -49.79 -35.94 -24.22
N PRO A 724 -50.67 -34.92 -24.18
CA PRO A 724 -50.63 -33.90 -23.14
C PRO A 724 -51.01 -34.48 -21.77
N PRO A 725 -50.47 -33.93 -20.66
CA PRO A 725 -50.75 -34.44 -19.31
C PRO A 725 -52.18 -34.10 -18.85
N PRO A 726 -52.78 -34.94 -17.97
CA PRO A 726 -54.07 -34.65 -17.36
C PRO A 726 -53.97 -33.51 -16.32
N PRO A 727 -55.09 -32.78 -16.06
CA PRO A 727 -55.11 -31.69 -15.08
C PRO A 727 -54.96 -32.21 -13.63
N PRO A 728 -54.43 -31.37 -12.71
CA PRO A 728 -54.18 -31.76 -11.31
C PRO A 728 -55.47 -31.90 -10.49
N PRO A 729 -55.48 -32.75 -9.44
CA PRO A 729 -56.62 -32.93 -8.55
C PRO A 729 -56.83 -31.73 -7.61
N PRO A 730 -58.08 -31.49 -7.13
CA PRO A 730 -58.38 -30.38 -6.21
C PRO A 730 -57.84 -30.62 -4.79
N PRO A 731 -57.54 -29.55 -4.02
CA PRO A 731 -57.03 -29.64 -2.66
C PRO A 731 -58.09 -30.10 -1.63
N PRO A 732 -57.68 -30.68 -0.48
CA PRO A 732 -58.59 -31.21 0.52
C PRO A 732 -59.34 -30.12 1.30
N SER A 733 -60.61 -30.39 1.61
CA SER A 733 -61.51 -29.48 2.32
C SER A 733 -61.24 -29.43 3.84
N THR A 734 -60.91 -28.25 4.36
CA THR A 734 -60.87 -27.97 5.80
C THR A 734 -62.16 -27.30 6.28
N THR A 735 -62.95 -28.01 7.09
CA THR A 735 -64.12 -27.43 7.77
C THR A 735 -63.71 -26.54 8.93
N SER A 736 -64.19 -25.30 8.97
CA SER A 736 -64.18 -24.46 10.19
C SER A 736 -65.49 -23.68 10.31
N LYS A 737 -65.86 -23.30 11.54
CA LYS A 737 -67.18 -22.73 11.89
C LYS A 737 -67.24 -21.21 11.70
N VAL A 738 -68.42 -20.74 11.27
CA VAL A 738 -68.82 -19.32 11.21
C VAL A 738 -69.45 -18.90 12.55
N PRO A 739 -69.14 -17.70 13.07
CA PRO A 739 -70.16 -16.66 13.26
C PRO A 739 -69.61 -15.23 12.99
N PRO A 740 -70.43 -14.15 12.96
CA PRO A 740 -71.44 -13.89 11.94
C PRO A 740 -71.31 -12.49 11.28
N SER A 741 -72.00 -12.25 10.16
CA SER A 741 -72.15 -10.94 9.48
C SER A 741 -73.15 -10.00 10.20
N PRO A 742 -73.23 -8.67 9.89
CA PRO A 742 -73.92 -8.16 8.68
C PRO A 742 -73.38 -6.78 8.17
N PRO A 743 -74.07 -6.03 7.27
CA PRO A 743 -74.58 -6.40 5.94
C PRO A 743 -74.07 -5.44 4.81
N SER A 744 -74.32 -5.81 3.54
CA SER A 744 -74.02 -4.99 2.35
C SER A 744 -75.18 -4.06 1.94
N LEU A 745 -74.89 -2.93 1.26
CA LEU A 745 -75.89 -2.10 0.57
C LEU A 745 -75.38 -1.52 -0.78
N PHE A 746 -75.86 -2.11 -1.88
CA PHE A 746 -75.98 -1.53 -3.23
C PHE A 746 -74.68 -1.03 -3.94
N PRO A 747 -74.74 -0.43 -5.15
CA PRO A 747 -74.86 -1.17 -6.42
C PRO A 747 -73.73 -0.81 -7.44
N PRO A 748 -73.65 -1.40 -8.66
CA PRO A 748 -72.46 -1.29 -9.50
C PRO A 748 -72.38 0.00 -10.35
N PRO A 749 -71.17 0.46 -10.73
CA PRO A 749 -70.97 1.50 -11.72
C PRO A 749 -71.17 0.98 -13.17
N PRO A 750 -71.66 1.81 -14.10
CA PRO A 750 -71.91 1.42 -15.48
C PRO A 750 -70.67 1.56 -16.39
N ASN A 751 -70.81 1.02 -17.60
CA ASN A 751 -69.82 1.06 -18.68
C ASN A 751 -69.81 2.46 -19.36
N SER A 752 -68.63 3.08 -19.56
CA SER A 752 -68.50 4.32 -20.35
C SER A 752 -67.12 4.46 -20.99
N ASN A 753 -67.08 4.88 -22.25
CA ASN A 753 -65.87 5.00 -23.06
C ASN A 753 -64.87 6.05 -22.55
N PRO A 754 -63.56 5.92 -22.86
CA PRO A 754 -62.56 6.93 -22.51
C PRO A 754 -62.80 8.26 -23.28
N PRO A 755 -62.64 9.43 -22.63
CA PRO A 755 -62.74 10.73 -23.29
C PRO A 755 -61.49 11.07 -24.12
N PRO A 756 -61.59 11.96 -25.11
CA PRO A 756 -60.45 12.41 -25.90
C PRO A 756 -59.51 13.34 -25.10
N SER A 757 -58.23 13.33 -25.46
CA SER A 757 -57.19 14.16 -24.83
C SER A 757 -57.48 15.67 -24.95
N PRO A 758 -57.31 16.47 -23.87
CA PRO A 758 -57.35 17.92 -23.97
C PRO A 758 -56.11 18.45 -24.72
N SER A 759 -56.30 19.43 -25.58
CA SER A 759 -55.20 20.17 -26.23
C SER A 759 -54.38 20.96 -25.19
N PRO A 760 -53.06 21.11 -25.37
CA PRO A 760 -52.24 21.91 -24.47
C PRO A 760 -52.65 23.39 -24.53
N ALA A 761 -52.72 24.04 -23.37
CA ALA A 761 -52.94 25.48 -23.29
C ALA A 761 -51.70 26.25 -23.81
N PRO A 762 -51.87 27.43 -24.42
CA PRO A 762 -50.73 28.27 -24.81
C PRO A 762 -49.95 28.75 -23.58
N PRO A 763 -48.62 28.95 -23.69
CA PRO A 763 -47.81 29.43 -22.58
C PRO A 763 -48.19 30.87 -22.17
N PRO A 764 -48.05 31.24 -20.88
CA PRO A 764 -48.29 32.60 -20.43
C PRO A 764 -47.28 33.58 -21.06
N PRO A 765 -47.67 34.85 -21.30
CA PRO A 765 -46.78 35.85 -21.87
C PRO A 765 -45.62 36.15 -20.90
N SER A 766 -44.42 36.37 -21.47
CA SER A 766 -43.22 36.68 -20.70
C SER A 766 -43.39 37.97 -19.88
N PRO A 767 -42.87 38.03 -18.64
CA PRO A 767 -42.84 39.28 -17.88
C PRO A 767 -41.95 40.31 -18.61
N PRO A 768 -42.29 41.62 -18.56
CA PRO A 768 -41.46 42.65 -19.17
C PRO A 768 -40.09 42.74 -18.48
N PRO A 769 -39.03 43.14 -19.20
CA PRO A 769 -37.70 43.31 -18.61
C PRO A 769 -37.72 44.42 -17.54
N PRO A 770 -36.94 44.29 -16.46
CA PRO A 770 -36.90 45.30 -15.40
C PRO A 770 -36.39 46.64 -15.93
N THR A 771 -37.11 47.71 -15.60
CA THR A 771 -36.69 49.09 -15.92
C THR A 771 -35.36 49.43 -15.26
N PRO A 772 -34.42 50.11 -15.96
CA PRO A 772 -33.16 50.51 -15.36
C PRO A 772 -33.38 51.50 -14.20
N PRO A 773 -32.54 51.47 -13.15
CA PRO A 773 -32.66 52.39 -12.02
C PRO A 773 -32.37 53.84 -12.42
N PRO A 774 -32.95 54.84 -11.73
CA PRO A 774 -32.81 56.24 -12.07
C PRO A 774 -31.38 56.77 -11.82
N PRO A 775 -30.90 57.74 -12.62
CA PRO A 775 -29.58 58.34 -12.43
C PRO A 775 -29.55 59.23 -11.17
N PHE A 776 -28.75 58.84 -10.18
CA PHE A 776 -28.46 59.68 -9.01
C PHE A 776 -27.41 60.77 -9.33
N PRO A 777 -27.42 61.90 -8.60
CA PRO A 777 -26.87 63.16 -9.10
C PRO A 777 -25.35 63.32 -8.96
N LEU A 778 -24.79 64.14 -9.85
CA LEU A 778 -23.38 64.57 -9.86
C LEU A 778 -23.05 65.55 -8.72
N PRO A 779 -22.03 65.26 -7.88
CA PRO A 779 -21.32 66.29 -7.11
C PRO A 779 -20.28 67.02 -8.00
N PRO A 780 -19.87 68.25 -7.67
CA PRO A 780 -19.15 69.13 -8.59
C PRO A 780 -17.63 68.92 -8.64
N SER A 781 -17.03 69.22 -9.79
CA SER A 781 -15.59 69.56 -9.87
C SER A 781 -15.30 70.85 -9.09
N PRO A 782 -14.11 70.96 -8.47
CA PRO A 782 -13.15 71.87 -9.09
C PRO A 782 -11.67 71.42 -8.99
N SER A 783 -10.99 71.48 -10.13
CA SER A 783 -9.59 71.93 -10.20
C SER A 783 -9.59 73.49 -10.25
N PRO A 784 -8.47 74.22 -10.07
CA PRO A 784 -7.08 73.76 -9.85
C PRO A 784 -6.31 74.49 -8.72
N ARG A 785 -5.12 73.97 -8.35
CA ARG A 785 -3.81 74.70 -8.28
C ARG A 785 -2.75 73.89 -7.51
N SER A 786 -1.50 73.96 -7.98
CA SER A 786 -0.35 73.29 -7.36
C SER A 786 0.32 74.16 -6.27
N PRO A 787 0.70 73.57 -5.12
CA PRO A 787 1.81 74.03 -4.28
C PRO A 787 3.12 73.28 -4.63
N PRO A 788 4.30 73.76 -4.17
CA PRO A 788 5.60 73.23 -4.61
C PRO A 788 6.07 71.95 -3.89
N ILE A 789 7.04 71.28 -4.52
CA ILE A 789 7.76 70.11 -4.00
C ILE A 789 8.52 70.48 -2.71
N PRO A 790 8.31 69.77 -1.59
CA PRO A 790 9.19 69.86 -0.42
C PRO A 790 10.51 69.13 -0.69
N SER A 791 11.65 69.80 -0.47
CA SER A 791 12.98 69.20 -0.57
C SER A 791 13.16 68.07 0.46
N PRO A 792 13.95 67.01 0.15
CA PRO A 792 14.27 65.96 1.12
C PRO A 792 15.05 66.53 2.32
N PRO A 793 14.84 66.01 3.54
CA PRO A 793 15.53 66.49 4.74
C PRO A 793 17.04 66.25 4.69
N VAL A 794 17.78 67.13 5.36
CA VAL A 794 19.25 67.21 5.32
C VAL A 794 19.92 65.96 5.91
N LEU A 795 20.96 65.48 5.22
CA LEU A 795 21.84 64.42 5.72
C LEU A 795 22.54 64.86 7.01
N SER A 796 22.21 64.20 8.12
CA SER A 796 23.07 64.23 9.31
C SER A 796 24.36 63.45 9.04
N PRO A 797 25.54 63.90 9.52
CA PRO A 797 26.81 63.31 9.15
C PRO A 797 27.00 61.89 9.71
N SER A 798 27.52 61.00 8.87
CA SER A 798 27.96 59.67 9.31
C SER A 798 29.08 59.77 10.35
N PRO A 799 29.12 58.90 11.38
CA PRO A 799 30.27 58.79 12.26
C PRO A 799 31.52 58.34 11.46
N PRO A 800 32.73 58.73 11.89
CA PRO A 800 33.95 58.40 11.17
C PRO A 800 34.20 56.89 11.12
N SER A 801 34.61 56.38 9.95
CA SER A 801 35.01 54.99 9.79
C SER A 801 36.21 54.67 10.68
N PRO A 802 36.24 53.53 11.39
CA PRO A 802 37.45 53.07 12.06
C PRO A 802 38.56 52.81 11.03
N SER A 803 39.80 53.13 11.42
CA SER A 803 40.98 52.91 10.57
C SER A 803 41.20 51.42 10.28
N PRO A 804 41.68 51.04 9.07
CA PRO A 804 42.05 49.67 8.79
C PRO A 804 43.24 49.22 9.67
N PRO A 805 43.27 47.96 10.13
CA PRO A 805 44.42 47.41 10.85
C PRO A 805 45.66 47.34 9.94
N PRO A 806 46.87 47.47 10.50
CA PRO A 806 48.11 47.42 9.71
C PRO A 806 48.31 46.06 9.05
N PRO A 807 48.94 46.00 7.86
CA PRO A 807 49.17 44.76 7.13
C PRO A 807 50.08 43.80 7.91
N SER A 808 49.70 42.53 7.97
CA SER A 808 50.50 41.48 8.60
C SER A 808 51.82 41.25 7.85
N PRO A 809 52.93 40.95 8.54
CA PRO A 809 54.22 40.67 7.89
C PRO A 809 54.15 39.39 7.03
N PRO A 810 54.96 39.30 5.95
CA PRO A 810 54.95 38.14 5.08
C PRO A 810 55.43 36.87 5.80
N PRO A 811 54.85 35.69 5.52
CA PRO A 811 55.26 34.44 6.14
C PRO A 811 56.69 34.07 5.76
N SER A 812 57.46 33.62 6.75
CA SER A 812 58.84 33.15 6.56
C SER A 812 58.87 31.83 5.77
N ARG A 813 59.95 31.62 5.00
CA ARG A 813 60.13 30.39 4.21
C ARG A 813 60.14 29.15 5.11
N PRO A 814 59.47 28.04 4.71
CA PRO A 814 59.67 26.75 5.35
C PRO A 814 61.14 26.30 5.27
N PRO A 815 61.73 25.75 6.35
CA PRO A 815 63.04 25.14 6.29
C PRO A 815 62.99 23.83 5.48
N SER A 816 64.08 23.52 4.76
CA SER A 816 64.17 22.30 3.95
C SER A 816 64.00 21.03 4.81
N PRO A 817 63.30 19.99 4.30
CA PRO A 817 63.10 18.74 5.03
C PRO A 817 64.44 18.03 5.29
N ARG A 818 64.62 17.55 6.52
CA ARG A 818 65.72 16.62 6.85
C ARG A 818 65.49 15.27 6.15
N PRO A 819 66.56 14.55 5.75
CA PRO A 819 66.43 13.16 5.32
C PRO A 819 65.91 12.29 6.48
N PRO A 820 65.11 11.24 6.19
CA PRO A 820 64.57 10.35 7.22
C PRO A 820 65.68 9.51 7.89
N PRO A 821 65.53 9.18 9.19
CA PRO A 821 66.43 8.24 9.86
C PRO A 821 66.28 6.82 9.29
N PRO A 822 67.33 5.97 9.37
CA PRO A 822 67.27 4.59 8.91
C PRO A 822 66.30 3.76 9.76
N SER A 823 65.62 2.80 9.11
CA SER A 823 64.64 1.93 9.73
C SER A 823 65.25 1.04 10.82
N PRO A 824 64.59 0.84 11.98
CA PRO A 824 65.00 -0.16 12.96
C PRO A 824 64.83 -1.59 12.42
N PRO A 825 65.61 -2.56 12.91
CA PRO A 825 65.49 -3.96 12.48
C PRO A 825 64.15 -4.59 12.90
N PRO A 826 63.61 -5.53 12.12
CA PRO A 826 62.32 -6.15 12.41
C PRO A 826 62.35 -6.98 13.70
N SER A 827 61.31 -6.84 14.52
CA SER A 827 61.13 -7.63 15.75
C SER A 827 60.86 -9.11 15.43
N PRO A 828 61.30 -10.05 16.28
CA PRO A 828 61.03 -11.48 16.09
C PRO A 828 59.52 -11.78 16.19
N PRO A 829 59.01 -12.80 15.47
CA PRO A 829 57.60 -13.16 15.49
C PRO A 829 57.17 -13.68 16.88
N PRO A 830 55.96 -13.36 17.35
CA PRO A 830 55.44 -13.84 18.63
C PRO A 830 55.17 -15.37 18.58
N PRO A 831 55.28 -16.07 19.73
CA PRO A 831 54.98 -17.51 19.80
C PRO A 831 53.50 -17.81 19.52
N PRO A 832 53.18 -18.98 18.95
CA PRO A 832 51.81 -19.34 18.60
C PRO A 832 50.91 -19.45 19.84
N SER A 833 49.73 -18.85 19.76
CA SER A 833 48.74 -18.88 20.85
C SER A 833 48.18 -20.29 21.08
N PRO A 834 47.89 -20.69 22.33
CA PRO A 834 47.30 -21.99 22.63
C PRO A 834 45.88 -22.12 22.06
N SER A 835 45.53 -23.31 21.60
CA SER A 835 44.22 -23.60 20.99
C SER A 835 43.06 -23.37 21.97
N PRO A 836 41.93 -22.75 21.53
CA PRO A 836 40.78 -22.51 22.40
C PRO A 836 40.16 -23.81 22.95
N PRO A 837 39.69 -23.83 24.22
CA PRO A 837 38.94 -24.95 24.76
C PRO A 837 37.60 -25.13 24.01
N SER A 838 37.17 -26.39 23.86
CA SER A 838 35.94 -26.71 23.12
C SER A 838 34.69 -26.08 23.77
N PRO A 839 33.78 -25.46 22.98
CA PRO A 839 32.61 -24.79 23.53
C PRO A 839 31.63 -25.78 24.19
N ARG A 840 31.08 -25.41 25.35
CA ARG A 840 30.02 -26.18 26.00
C ARG A 840 28.77 -26.28 25.10
N PRO A 841 28.01 -27.38 25.17
CA PRO A 841 26.69 -27.47 24.54
C PRO A 841 25.77 -26.31 24.97
N PRO A 842 24.90 -25.80 24.08
CA PRO A 842 23.89 -24.84 24.47
C PRO A 842 22.89 -25.49 25.46
N PRO A 843 22.36 -24.74 26.44
CA PRO A 843 21.20 -25.17 27.22
C PRO A 843 20.01 -25.50 26.30
N PRO A 844 19.14 -26.45 26.67
CA PRO A 844 17.90 -26.69 25.95
C PRO A 844 17.02 -25.43 25.93
N PRO A 845 16.18 -25.23 24.90
CA PRO A 845 15.22 -24.14 24.89
C PRO A 845 14.20 -24.31 26.04
N PRO A 846 13.58 -23.22 26.52
CA PRO A 846 12.49 -23.31 27.48
C PRO A 846 11.33 -24.15 26.90
N PRO A 847 10.62 -24.95 27.71
CA PRO A 847 9.45 -25.67 27.24
C PRO A 847 8.36 -24.69 26.79
N LEU A 848 7.64 -25.05 25.73
CA LEU A 848 6.45 -24.30 25.29
C LEU A 848 5.36 -24.38 26.38
N PRO A 849 4.54 -23.33 26.55
CA PRO A 849 3.44 -23.33 27.51
C PRO A 849 2.47 -24.50 27.22
N PRO A 850 2.00 -25.21 28.26
CA PRO A 850 1.21 -26.42 28.08
C PRO A 850 -0.15 -26.12 27.42
N VAL A 851 -0.51 -26.97 26.46
CA VAL A 851 -1.76 -26.87 25.71
C VAL A 851 -2.74 -27.93 26.19
N ILE A 852 -3.83 -27.46 26.80
CA ILE A 852 -4.88 -28.32 27.34
C ILE A 852 -5.93 -28.49 26.25
N TRP A 853 -5.82 -29.57 25.49
CA TRP A 853 -6.75 -29.88 24.41
C TRP A 853 -8.13 -30.30 24.93
N ALA A 854 -9.17 -30.02 24.16
CA ALA A 854 -10.55 -30.41 24.44
C ALA A 854 -10.66 -31.92 24.70
N THR A 855 -11.32 -32.32 25.81
CA THR A 855 -11.51 -33.73 26.18
C THR A 855 -12.90 -34.25 25.80
N SER A 856 -13.91 -33.37 25.78
CA SER A 856 -15.20 -33.61 25.12
C SER A 856 -15.56 -32.44 24.21
N ALA A 857 -16.44 -32.69 23.23
CA ALA A 857 -16.91 -31.67 22.30
C ALA A 857 -18.35 -31.94 21.87
N SER A 858 -19.14 -30.87 21.85
CA SER A 858 -20.54 -30.83 21.45
C SER A 858 -20.78 -29.70 20.45
N SER A 859 -21.88 -29.78 19.71
CA SER A 859 -22.40 -28.70 18.87
C SER A 859 -23.91 -28.77 18.91
N GLY A 860 -24.62 -27.66 18.64
CA GLY A 860 -26.11 -27.62 18.64
C GLY A 860 -26.80 -28.41 17.53
N GLN A 861 -26.15 -29.43 16.98
CA GLN A 861 -26.64 -30.31 15.94
C GLN A 861 -27.33 -31.54 16.57
N PRO A 862 -28.33 -32.15 15.90
CA PRO A 862 -28.91 -33.42 16.35
C PRO A 862 -27.85 -34.52 16.48
N THR A 863 -27.90 -35.29 17.56
CA THR A 863 -27.05 -36.46 17.77
C THR A 863 -27.33 -37.52 16.70
N GLY A 864 -26.27 -38.05 16.07
CA GLY A 864 -26.35 -39.11 15.05
C GLY A 864 -25.81 -38.74 13.66
N LEU A 865 -25.51 -37.47 13.38
CA LEU A 865 -24.82 -37.09 12.15
C LEU A 865 -23.31 -37.44 12.22
N PRO A 866 -22.70 -37.97 11.13
CA PRO A 866 -21.30 -38.39 11.10
C PRO A 866 -20.27 -37.23 11.14
N ASP A 867 -20.74 -35.98 11.11
CA ASP A 867 -19.93 -34.77 11.30
C ASP A 867 -19.90 -34.27 12.75
N GLY A 868 -19.96 -35.22 13.70
CA GLY A 868 -20.00 -34.95 15.13
C GLY A 868 -18.81 -34.13 15.66
N ALA A 869 -19.11 -33.26 16.62
CA ALA A 869 -18.14 -32.43 17.33
C ALA A 869 -16.94 -33.18 17.96
N PRO A 870 -17.03 -34.45 18.41
CA PRO A 870 -15.87 -35.20 18.91
C PRO A 870 -14.66 -35.28 17.96
N LYS A 871 -14.79 -34.93 16.68
CA LYS A 871 -13.63 -34.75 15.77
C LYS A 871 -12.63 -33.67 16.22
N VAL A 872 -12.96 -32.80 17.20
CA VAL A 872 -12.04 -31.78 17.73
C VAL A 872 -11.43 -32.09 19.11
N THR A 873 -11.69 -33.27 19.67
CA THR A 873 -11.11 -33.65 20.97
C THR A 873 -9.68 -34.17 20.82
N GLY A 874 -8.80 -33.78 21.74
CA GLY A 874 -7.37 -34.08 21.70
C GLY A 874 -6.58 -33.13 20.81
N ALA A 875 -5.28 -33.41 20.68
CA ALA A 875 -4.37 -32.64 19.85
C ALA A 875 -4.67 -32.84 18.34
N PRO A 876 -4.39 -31.85 17.46
CA PRO A 876 -4.55 -31.98 16.02
C PRO A 876 -3.88 -33.25 15.47
N GLN A 877 -4.65 -34.05 14.73
CA GLN A 877 -4.17 -35.34 14.22
C GLN A 877 -2.92 -35.19 13.34
N LYS A 878 -2.05 -36.22 13.31
CA LYS A 878 -0.84 -36.23 12.43
C LYS A 878 -1.16 -36.12 10.92
N ALA A 879 -2.41 -36.33 10.52
CA ALA A 879 -2.89 -36.03 9.16
C ALA A 879 -3.23 -34.54 8.95
N VAL A 880 -3.80 -33.88 9.97
CA VAL A 880 -4.04 -32.43 9.99
C VAL A 880 -2.74 -31.65 9.95
N LEU A 881 -1.76 -32.04 10.76
CA LEU A 881 -0.42 -31.41 10.82
C LEU A 881 0.42 -31.55 9.53
N LYS A 882 -0.10 -32.23 8.50
CA LYS A 882 0.51 -32.32 7.16
C LYS A 882 -0.14 -31.38 6.14
N LEU A 883 -1.25 -30.73 6.48
CA LEU A 883 -1.91 -29.78 5.58
C LEU A 883 -1.07 -28.52 5.48
N GLN A 884 -0.68 -28.15 4.26
CA GLN A 884 0.14 -26.95 3.98
C GLN A 884 -0.68 -25.78 3.40
N THR A 885 -1.95 -25.99 3.03
CA THR A 885 -2.80 -24.93 2.47
C THR A 885 -4.23 -25.03 2.99
N CYS A 886 -4.86 -23.87 3.18
CA CYS A 886 -6.27 -23.73 3.59
C CYS A 886 -7.22 -23.57 2.38
N LYS A 887 -6.68 -23.47 1.16
CA LYS A 887 -7.46 -23.17 -0.06
C LYS A 887 -8.25 -24.38 -0.58
N VAL A 888 -7.73 -25.58 -0.40
CA VAL A 888 -8.40 -26.84 -0.78
C VAL A 888 -9.09 -27.42 0.45
N ARG A 889 -10.39 -27.70 0.37
CA ARG A 889 -11.14 -28.30 1.48
C ARG A 889 -10.65 -29.74 1.73
N PRO A 890 -10.08 -30.05 2.91
CA PRO A 890 -9.68 -31.41 3.25
C PRO A 890 -10.90 -32.30 3.51
N SER A 891 -10.67 -33.60 3.68
CA SER A 891 -11.73 -34.53 4.08
C SER A 891 -12.37 -34.10 5.41
N ALA A 892 -13.70 -34.13 5.47
CA ALA A 892 -14.47 -33.92 6.70
C ALA A 892 -14.16 -34.97 7.79
N ALA A 893 -13.40 -36.03 7.50
CA ALA A 893 -12.87 -36.93 8.53
C ALA A 893 -11.79 -36.26 9.43
N LEU A 894 -11.17 -35.15 8.98
CA LEU A 894 -10.06 -34.48 9.67
C LEU A 894 -10.47 -33.35 10.64
N GLY A 895 -11.77 -33.08 10.78
CA GLY A 895 -12.28 -32.03 11.67
C GLY A 895 -13.80 -31.94 11.68
N TRP A 896 -14.35 -31.17 12.63
CA TRP A 896 -15.77 -30.83 12.70
C TRP A 896 -16.11 -29.75 11.68
N ASN A 897 -17.27 -29.89 11.03
CA ASN A 897 -17.93 -28.85 10.25
C ASN A 897 -19.36 -28.60 10.77
N PRO A 898 -19.89 -27.37 10.61
CA PRO A 898 -21.32 -27.13 10.72
C PRO A 898 -22.10 -28.04 9.74
N ALA A 899 -23.21 -28.62 10.20
CA ALA A 899 -24.05 -29.52 9.39
C ALA A 899 -25.10 -28.80 8.50
N SER A 900 -25.28 -27.48 8.66
CA SER A 900 -26.30 -26.70 7.97
C SER A 900 -25.70 -25.56 7.14
N ARG A 901 -25.91 -25.63 5.82
CA ARG A 901 -25.70 -24.49 4.90
C ARG A 901 -26.77 -23.40 5.01
N LYS A 902 -27.96 -23.71 5.56
CA LYS A 902 -29.00 -22.71 5.82
C LYS A 902 -28.57 -21.80 6.98
N ALA A 903 -29.28 -20.67 7.13
CA ALA A 903 -29.17 -19.86 8.32
C ALA A 903 -29.63 -20.65 9.55
N SER A 904 -28.78 -20.75 10.56
CA SER A 904 -28.98 -21.55 11.78
C SER A 904 -27.80 -21.37 12.74
N PRO A 905 -27.98 -21.51 14.07
CA PRO A 905 -26.89 -21.46 15.03
C PRO A 905 -25.75 -22.45 14.75
N ARG A 906 -24.55 -21.92 14.57
CA ARG A 906 -23.32 -22.69 14.33
C ARG A 906 -22.36 -22.47 15.49
N PHE A 907 -22.36 -23.37 16.47
CA PHE A 907 -21.41 -23.31 17.58
C PHE A 907 -20.79 -24.67 17.87
N LEU A 908 -19.59 -24.62 18.45
CA LEU A 908 -18.78 -25.74 18.90
C LEU A 908 -18.42 -25.47 20.38
N ALA A 909 -18.95 -26.27 21.29
CA ALA A 909 -18.71 -26.16 22.73
C ALA A 909 -17.90 -27.36 23.22
N VAL A 910 -16.71 -27.09 23.74
CA VAL A 910 -15.74 -28.08 24.21
C VAL A 910 -15.56 -28.01 25.72
N SER A 911 -15.21 -29.13 26.35
CA SER A 911 -14.76 -29.18 27.75
C SER A 911 -13.25 -29.42 27.85
N PHE A 912 -12.66 -28.94 28.93
CA PHE A 912 -11.30 -29.27 29.33
C PHE A 912 -11.39 -30.06 30.64
N ASP A 913 -11.03 -31.35 30.60
CA ASP A 913 -10.94 -32.19 31.80
C ASP A 913 -9.52 -32.09 32.36
N LEU A 914 -9.43 -31.58 33.59
CA LEU A 914 -8.21 -31.27 34.30
C LEU A 914 -8.43 -31.41 35.79
N ASN A 915 -7.48 -32.04 36.48
CA ASN A 915 -7.50 -32.22 37.91
C ASN A 915 -6.13 -31.84 38.51
N PRO A 916 -5.98 -30.65 39.14
CA PRO A 916 -6.99 -29.61 39.32
C PRO A 916 -7.31 -28.86 38.01
N PRO A 917 -8.51 -28.26 37.87
CA PRO A 917 -8.88 -27.48 36.69
C PRO A 917 -8.07 -26.18 36.57
N ALA A 918 -7.79 -25.77 35.33
CA ALA A 918 -7.10 -24.50 35.05
C ALA A 918 -7.97 -23.31 35.48
N THR A 919 -7.36 -22.33 36.14
CA THR A 919 -8.05 -21.13 36.64
C THR A 919 -7.95 -19.95 35.67
N GLY A 920 -8.83 -18.95 35.83
CA GLY A 920 -8.77 -17.70 35.06
C GLY A 920 -7.45 -16.93 35.20
N ALA A 921 -6.71 -17.10 36.31
CA ALA A 921 -5.38 -16.54 36.49
C ALA A 921 -4.29 -17.24 35.64
N GLN A 922 -4.42 -18.55 35.44
CA GLN A 922 -3.47 -19.36 34.66
C GLN A 922 -3.68 -19.21 33.16
N ALA A 923 -4.92 -19.03 32.71
CA ALA A 923 -5.24 -18.99 31.29
C ALA A 923 -4.66 -17.76 30.56
N ARG A 924 -4.38 -17.92 29.26
CA ARG A 924 -3.81 -16.90 28.38
C ARG A 924 -4.51 -16.78 27.03
N SER A 925 -4.92 -17.90 26.41
CA SER A 925 -5.76 -17.88 25.20
C SER A 925 -6.57 -19.16 25.01
N VAL A 926 -7.64 -19.08 24.22
CA VAL A 926 -8.28 -20.24 23.58
C VAL A 926 -7.74 -20.35 22.16
N GLY A 927 -7.07 -21.46 21.85
CA GLY A 927 -6.60 -21.78 20.51
C GLY A 927 -7.65 -22.58 19.73
N VAL A 928 -8.00 -22.13 18.52
CA VAL A 928 -8.90 -22.82 17.59
C VAL A 928 -8.11 -23.25 16.36
N TYR A 929 -7.94 -24.57 16.14
CA TYR A 929 -7.15 -25.09 15.03
C TYR A 929 -8.01 -25.21 13.77
N LEU A 930 -7.84 -24.28 12.83
CA LEU A 930 -8.55 -24.24 11.56
C LEU A 930 -7.78 -25.01 10.49
N ILE A 931 -8.47 -25.86 9.74
CA ILE A 931 -7.92 -26.54 8.54
C ILE A 931 -8.58 -26.10 7.24
N TYR A 932 -9.71 -25.41 7.34
CA TYR A 932 -10.39 -24.78 6.22
C TYR A 932 -11.29 -23.63 6.72
N THR A 933 -11.28 -22.47 6.05
CA THR A 933 -12.02 -21.27 6.49
C THR A 933 -13.36 -21.04 5.79
N GLY A 934 -13.52 -21.50 4.54
CA GLY A 934 -14.75 -21.27 3.77
C GLY A 934 -15.03 -19.80 3.43
N SER A 935 -16.28 -19.49 3.05
CA SER A 935 -16.68 -18.17 2.53
C SER A 935 -17.19 -17.20 3.60
N LEU A 936 -17.59 -17.69 4.78
CA LEU A 936 -18.18 -16.88 5.85
C LEU A 936 -17.25 -15.74 6.31
N ARG A 937 -17.74 -14.50 6.32
CA ARG A 937 -17.03 -13.30 6.80
C ARG A 937 -17.95 -12.45 7.71
N PRO A 938 -17.55 -12.15 8.97
CA PRO A 938 -16.48 -12.82 9.72
C PRO A 938 -16.73 -14.34 9.79
N LEU A 939 -15.70 -15.13 10.11
CA LEU A 939 -15.83 -16.59 10.21
C LEU A 939 -16.32 -17.03 11.59
N ILE A 940 -15.55 -16.66 12.61
CA ILE A 940 -15.88 -16.81 14.03
C ILE A 940 -16.50 -15.49 14.46
N THR A 941 -17.69 -15.54 15.07
CA THR A 941 -18.43 -14.36 15.55
C THR A 941 -18.19 -14.11 17.04
N ALA A 942 -17.95 -15.16 17.83
CA ALA A 942 -17.59 -15.03 19.23
C ALA A 942 -16.77 -16.24 19.73
N VAL A 943 -15.96 -16.03 20.76
CA VAL A 943 -15.36 -17.10 21.59
C VAL A 943 -15.64 -16.79 23.05
N LYS A 944 -16.16 -17.77 23.76
CA LYS A 944 -16.65 -17.64 25.13
C LYS A 944 -16.04 -18.73 26.01
N LEU A 945 -15.49 -18.38 27.17
CA LEU A 945 -15.09 -19.35 28.19
C LEU A 945 -16.34 -19.91 28.89
N LEU A 946 -16.26 -21.17 29.31
CA LEU A 946 -17.23 -21.84 30.17
C LEU A 946 -16.54 -22.07 31.52
N ILE A 947 -17.02 -21.40 32.58
CA ILE A 947 -16.32 -21.33 33.87
C ILE A 947 -17.25 -21.59 35.05
N VAL A 948 -16.71 -22.13 36.14
CA VAL A 948 -17.38 -22.29 37.43
C VAL A 948 -16.76 -21.27 38.41
N PRO A 949 -17.51 -20.24 38.89
CA PRO A 949 -16.94 -19.12 39.64
C PRO A 949 -16.30 -19.46 41.00
N VAL A 950 -16.62 -20.62 41.58
CA VAL A 950 -16.09 -21.06 42.88
C VAL A 950 -15.67 -22.54 42.76
N PRO A 951 -14.38 -22.88 42.93
CA PRO A 951 -13.93 -24.26 42.95
C PRO A 951 -14.68 -25.09 44.01
N GLY A 952 -15.26 -26.21 43.60
CA GLY A 952 -16.03 -27.11 44.47
C GLY A 952 -17.56 -26.92 44.46
N VAL A 953 -18.08 -25.90 43.75
CA VAL A 953 -19.52 -25.81 43.44
C VAL A 953 -19.87 -26.77 42.30
N GLN A 954 -21.08 -27.37 42.36
CA GLN A 954 -21.60 -28.28 41.33
C GLN A 954 -21.53 -27.70 39.91
N ALA A 955 -21.31 -28.58 38.93
CA ALA A 955 -21.09 -28.22 37.52
C ALA A 955 -22.31 -27.58 36.83
N ASP A 956 -23.48 -27.54 37.47
CA ASP A 956 -24.68 -26.89 36.96
C ASP A 956 -24.53 -25.35 36.86
N ASN A 957 -23.62 -24.75 37.63
CA ASN A 957 -23.37 -23.30 37.67
C ASN A 957 -22.31 -22.82 36.66
N ILE A 958 -22.37 -23.30 35.41
CA ILE A 958 -21.49 -22.82 34.33
C ILE A 958 -21.88 -21.41 33.89
N VAL A 959 -21.01 -20.45 34.16
CA VAL A 959 -21.08 -19.09 33.64
C VAL A 959 -20.39 -19.05 32.28
N THR A 960 -21.03 -18.42 31.29
CA THR A 960 -20.45 -18.19 29.96
C THR A 960 -19.89 -16.77 29.86
N VAL A 961 -18.60 -16.63 29.55
CA VAL A 961 -17.89 -15.34 29.54
C VAL A 961 -17.29 -15.08 28.15
N PRO A 962 -17.74 -14.05 27.39
CA PRO A 962 -17.20 -13.77 26.07
C PRO A 962 -15.83 -13.08 26.14
N ILE A 963 -14.80 -13.79 25.68
CA ILE A 963 -13.44 -13.24 25.51
C ILE A 963 -13.24 -12.61 24.13
N PHE A 964 -14.07 -12.99 23.16
CA PHE A 964 -14.16 -12.39 21.83
C PHE A 964 -15.63 -12.36 21.38
N ASP A 965 -16.09 -11.24 20.81
CA ASP A 965 -17.48 -11.01 20.38
C ASP A 965 -17.56 -9.88 19.33
N THR A 966 -17.60 -10.25 18.05
CA THR A 966 -17.72 -9.30 16.91
C THR A 966 -18.92 -8.36 17.01
N THR A 967 -19.98 -8.73 17.74
CA THR A 967 -21.16 -7.86 17.91
C THR A 967 -20.88 -6.66 18.82
N ARG A 968 -19.78 -6.68 19.58
CA ARG A 968 -19.32 -5.58 20.44
C ARG A 968 -18.31 -4.65 19.77
N GLY A 969 -17.95 -4.93 18.51
CA GLY A 969 -16.89 -4.22 17.79
C GLY A 969 -15.51 -4.87 17.90
N ASP A 970 -15.41 -6.07 18.48
CA ASP A 970 -14.14 -6.79 18.58
C ASP A 970 -13.52 -7.08 17.20
N ILE A 971 -12.23 -6.79 17.08
CA ILE A 971 -11.46 -7.04 15.87
C ILE A 971 -11.09 -8.54 15.83
N PRO A 972 -11.48 -9.30 14.79
CA PRO A 972 -11.08 -10.69 14.69
C PRO A 972 -9.55 -10.80 14.57
N PRO A 973 -8.90 -11.70 15.34
CA PRO A 973 -7.49 -11.97 15.16
C PRO A 973 -7.23 -12.56 13.76
N VAL A 974 -6.01 -12.40 13.25
CA VAL A 974 -5.62 -12.95 11.94
C VAL A 974 -5.78 -14.48 11.98
N LEU A 975 -6.67 -15.00 11.14
CA LEU A 975 -7.07 -16.41 11.15
C LEU A 975 -5.97 -17.28 10.52
N VAL A 976 -5.12 -17.88 11.36
CA VAL A 976 -4.07 -18.81 10.93
C VAL A 976 -4.73 -20.09 10.41
N CYS A 977 -4.54 -20.40 9.12
CA CYS A 977 -5.06 -21.61 8.50
C CYS A 977 -4.16 -22.08 7.33
N PRO A 978 -3.77 -23.37 7.26
CA PRO A 978 -4.01 -24.41 8.26
C PRO A 978 -3.12 -24.15 9.49
N GLY A 979 -3.70 -24.14 10.68
CA GLY A 979 -2.98 -23.73 11.88
C GLY A 979 -3.90 -23.29 13.01
N LEU A 980 -3.30 -22.65 14.02
CA LEU A 980 -3.95 -22.34 15.28
C LEU A 980 -4.18 -20.83 15.42
N THR A 981 -5.44 -20.42 15.50
CA THR A 981 -5.82 -19.03 15.78
C THR A 981 -6.01 -18.87 17.29
N HIS A 982 -5.33 -17.91 17.91
CA HIS A 982 -5.40 -17.64 19.35
C HIS A 982 -6.38 -16.50 19.66
N PHE A 983 -7.34 -16.76 20.55
CA PHE A 983 -8.24 -15.75 21.12
C PHE A 983 -7.76 -15.44 22.53
N LYS A 984 -7.22 -14.24 22.74
CA LYS A 984 -6.58 -13.81 24.00
C LYS A 984 -7.59 -13.81 25.16
N ILE A 985 -7.09 -14.09 26.36
CA ILE A 985 -7.86 -13.99 27.61
C ILE A 985 -7.24 -12.86 28.43
N SER A 986 -7.94 -11.74 28.53
CA SER A 986 -7.58 -10.63 29.42
C SER A 986 -8.59 -10.52 30.55
N ALA A 987 -8.11 -10.36 31.79
CA ALA A 987 -9.00 -10.20 32.94
C ALA A 987 -9.84 -8.91 32.82
N ALA A 988 -9.33 -7.84 32.21
CA ALA A 988 -10.08 -6.61 31.97
C ALA A 988 -11.22 -6.83 30.94
N ILE A 989 -10.95 -7.58 29.87
CA ILE A 989 -11.97 -7.98 28.88
C ILE A 989 -13.07 -8.81 29.58
N VAL A 990 -12.70 -9.74 30.46
CA VAL A 990 -13.66 -10.59 31.18
C VAL A 990 -14.52 -9.79 32.16
N THR A 991 -13.94 -8.90 32.96
CA THR A 991 -14.69 -8.12 33.96
C THR A 991 -15.57 -7.04 33.34
N GLN A 992 -15.17 -6.48 32.19
CA GLN A 992 -16.03 -5.55 31.42
C GLN A 992 -17.26 -6.27 30.81
N ARG A 993 -17.19 -7.59 30.58
CA ARG A 993 -18.17 -8.35 29.79
C ARG A 993 -18.98 -9.38 30.57
N SER A 994 -18.72 -9.53 31.86
CA SER A 994 -19.42 -10.43 32.78
C SER A 994 -19.67 -9.72 34.12
N SER A 995 -20.51 -10.29 34.98
CA SER A 995 -20.76 -9.77 36.34
C SER A 995 -19.69 -10.19 37.37
N LEU A 996 -18.52 -10.67 36.92
CA LEU A 996 -17.46 -11.16 37.78
C LEU A 996 -16.42 -10.06 38.05
N THR A 997 -15.90 -10.01 39.28
CA THR A 997 -14.73 -9.19 39.62
C THR A 997 -13.45 -9.84 39.10
N THR A 998 -12.36 -9.07 39.01
CA THR A 998 -11.03 -9.58 38.60
C THR A 998 -10.59 -10.76 39.46
N SER A 999 -10.83 -10.71 40.77
CA SER A 999 -10.53 -11.78 41.72
C SER A 999 -11.45 -12.99 41.56
N ALA A 1000 -12.75 -12.80 41.30
CA ALA A 1000 -13.68 -13.90 41.06
C ALA A 1000 -13.35 -14.63 39.75
N PHE A 1001 -13.00 -13.91 38.67
CA PHE A 1001 -12.52 -14.57 37.45
C PHE A 1001 -11.17 -15.26 37.65
N ALA A 1002 -10.21 -14.63 38.32
CA ALA A 1002 -8.89 -15.21 38.59
C ALA A 1002 -8.98 -16.55 39.34
N ALA A 1003 -9.94 -16.69 40.27
CA ALA A 1003 -10.20 -17.91 41.02
C ALA A 1003 -11.17 -18.91 40.33
N ALA A 1004 -11.90 -18.50 39.30
CA ALA A 1004 -12.87 -19.34 38.61
C ALA A 1004 -12.16 -20.48 37.85
N ALA A 1005 -12.72 -21.69 37.94
CA ALA A 1005 -12.25 -22.85 37.20
C ALA A 1005 -12.79 -22.83 35.76
N ILE A 1006 -11.91 -22.91 34.76
CA ILE A 1006 -12.28 -22.99 33.35
C ILE A 1006 -12.52 -24.46 33.01
N VAL A 1007 -13.80 -24.79 32.78
CA VAL A 1007 -14.25 -26.16 32.44
C VAL A 1007 -14.43 -26.36 30.93
N GLY A 1008 -14.37 -25.30 30.13
CA GLY A 1008 -14.55 -25.39 28.68
C GLY A 1008 -14.48 -24.08 27.91
N ALA A 1009 -14.78 -24.15 26.62
CA ALA A 1009 -14.92 -22.99 25.73
C ALA A 1009 -16.00 -23.23 24.67
N ARG A 1010 -16.64 -22.17 24.20
CA ARG A 1010 -17.67 -22.17 23.16
C ARG A 1010 -17.26 -21.21 22.05
N VAL A 1011 -17.00 -21.76 20.86
CA VAL A 1011 -16.69 -21.02 19.63
C VAL A 1011 -17.97 -20.91 18.82
N GLU A 1012 -18.36 -19.69 18.46
CA GLU A 1012 -19.53 -19.39 17.65
C GLU A 1012 -19.09 -18.90 16.27
N PHE A 1013 -19.75 -19.40 15.24
CA PHE A 1013 -19.46 -19.13 13.85
C PHE A 1013 -20.62 -18.35 13.23
N ASN A 1014 -20.31 -17.58 12.19
CA ASN A 1014 -21.29 -16.78 11.48
C ASN A 1014 -22.46 -17.65 10.97
N GLU A 1015 -23.67 -17.25 11.31
CA GLU A 1015 -24.90 -17.99 11.03
C GLU A 1015 -25.48 -17.73 9.63
N ALA A 1016 -24.86 -16.86 8.82
CA ALA A 1016 -25.32 -16.54 7.47
C ALA A 1016 -25.51 -17.80 6.59
N PRO A 1017 -26.50 -17.83 5.68
CA PRO A 1017 -26.63 -18.92 4.73
C PRO A 1017 -25.43 -18.96 3.77
N VAL A 1018 -25.09 -20.15 3.28
CA VAL A 1018 -24.08 -20.37 2.24
C VAL A 1018 -24.62 -21.31 1.17
N ASP A 1019 -24.08 -21.21 -0.04
CA ASP A 1019 -24.57 -21.97 -1.20
C ASP A 1019 -24.31 -23.47 -1.05
N ALA A 1020 -23.10 -23.84 -0.63
CA ALA A 1020 -22.65 -25.21 -0.51
C ALA A 1020 -22.05 -25.55 0.86
N MET A 1021 -22.10 -26.84 1.22
CA MET A 1021 -21.43 -27.36 2.43
C MET A 1021 -19.90 -27.21 2.35
N THR A 1022 -19.34 -26.98 1.16
CA THR A 1022 -17.93 -26.66 0.95
C THR A 1022 -17.53 -25.30 1.51
N ASP A 1023 -18.49 -24.41 1.76
CA ASP A 1023 -18.22 -23.01 2.07
C ASP A 1023 -18.19 -22.76 3.59
N LEU A 1024 -18.39 -23.83 4.36
CA LEU A 1024 -18.36 -23.88 5.82
C LEU A 1024 -16.96 -24.28 6.32
N PRO A 1025 -16.52 -23.77 7.49
CA PRO A 1025 -15.21 -24.10 8.05
C PRO A 1025 -15.06 -25.58 8.43
N LEU A 1026 -13.80 -25.98 8.59
CA LEU A 1026 -13.41 -27.21 9.29
C LEU A 1026 -12.46 -26.85 10.44
N VAL A 1027 -12.84 -27.26 11.66
CA VAL A 1027 -12.05 -27.13 12.89
C VAL A 1027 -11.48 -28.50 13.23
N ALA A 1028 -10.18 -28.60 13.48
CA ALA A 1028 -9.51 -29.87 13.80
C ALA A 1028 -9.26 -30.10 15.29
N ALA A 1029 -9.15 -29.03 16.08
CA ALA A 1029 -8.96 -29.09 17.53
C ALA A 1029 -9.33 -27.75 18.18
N VAL A 1030 -9.62 -27.76 19.48
CA VAL A 1030 -9.69 -26.57 20.33
C VAL A 1030 -8.88 -26.85 21.61
N GLY A 1031 -8.12 -25.87 22.10
CA GLY A 1031 -7.31 -26.02 23.30
C GLY A 1031 -7.23 -24.74 24.13
N LEU A 1032 -7.07 -24.88 25.45
CA LEU A 1032 -6.77 -23.80 26.38
C LEU A 1032 -5.26 -23.70 26.56
N TYR A 1033 -4.74 -22.48 26.48
CA TYR A 1033 -3.33 -22.15 26.78
C TYR A 1033 -3.24 -21.56 28.17
N THR A 1034 -2.36 -22.13 29.00
CA THR A 1034 -2.02 -21.62 30.33
C THR A 1034 -0.56 -21.19 30.41
N ALA A 1035 -0.28 -20.21 31.27
CA ALA A 1035 1.06 -19.84 31.72
C ALA A 1035 1.62 -20.85 32.74
#